data_AF-A0AB39V540-F1
#
_entry.id   AF-A0AB39V540-F1
#
_cell.length_a   1.000
_cell.length_b   1.000
_cell.length_c   1.000
_cell.angle_alpha   90.00
_cell.angle_beta   90.00
_cell.angle_gamma   90.00
#
_symmetry.space_group_name_H-M   'P 1'
#
loop_
_entity.id
_entity.type
_entity.pdbx_description
1 polymer ?
#
loop_
_entity_poly.entity_id
_entity_poly.type
_entity_poly.pdbx_seq_one_letter_code
_entity_poly.pdbx_strand_id
1 'polypeptide(L)'
;MNNTVMKSKKLKFIDLFSGIGGFRLGMESIGAECVFSSEIDSHAIEMYKENFGEDSDRDITKVKTNIIPNFDILCAGFPCQAFSISGKQKGFEDITRGTLFFDICRILKEKKPKVFVLENVQNLEKHDKGNTLYVMINSLNQLGYAVSYKVLNAKNFGVPQNRERIVIVGNREGKIFDFSKLKENPTVSMLNFLDKEADFEYLNEDEYTLIDKKYIKKQKKSGLIFVGYRNKKIRTAGTREGTEHLSRVHKQPNRIYDSMGIHPTIASQEKSGRYWILIDNTVRKLTLNECYRFFGFPENFKKIGLKSKLYERIGNSLCVPMIKEIAKEVEKQFFLGESNMEKNMNVDEELESFYIKASSLKHEKELDLTELQLNLVKNIVEKEETSKGVYTVLLTSLVYKSLNPEQDVRRHQANMDRGYSGRTFDTKYITPFLKRKQLLAAMKESGWLTRSLEQPIPYDLNYTGKISGSKVKESFLKILYEIEERKQNPKNFILAMLYLSIKSKEAKSIQLINPVISETKVNIDKIIEYLHSHFYYKYKTRGASILPVVALYSLYECILTEIKRFENKELQELSSHNSSDRSSGNTGDIVVLDAENNLYEVVEIKFDIKPDLIMIQDIYKKISSTTVQRYYLLSTLEMDDEHKDSVNGLINEIKENQGCQIIVNGILPTIKYYLRLLENTDKFLEKYIENIEKNPEINYEHKLAWNSILKEEKN
;
A
#
# COMPACT_ATOMS: atom_id res chain seq x y z
N MET A 1 43.29 -43.59 6.96
CA MET A 1 42.27 -42.75 7.61
C MET A 1 41.54 -41.99 6.51
N ASN A 2 40.27 -42.31 6.29
CA ASN A 2 39.47 -41.73 5.22
C ASN A 2 39.04 -40.30 5.60
N ASN A 3 39.53 -39.31 4.86
CA ASN A 3 39.01 -37.94 4.88
C ASN A 3 37.66 -37.92 4.17
N THR A 4 36.59 -38.11 4.92
CA THR A 4 35.23 -37.86 4.44
C THR A 4 35.05 -36.35 4.32
N VAL A 5 35.23 -35.82 3.11
CA VAL A 5 34.83 -34.46 2.76
C VAL A 5 33.33 -34.36 3.00
N MET A 6 32.92 -33.67 4.07
CA MET A 6 31.51 -33.32 4.28
C MET A 6 31.05 -32.49 3.08
N LYS A 7 30.26 -33.07 2.17
CA LYS A 7 29.54 -32.32 1.13
C LYS A 7 28.72 -31.25 1.83
N SER A 8 29.01 -29.96 1.56
CA SER A 8 28.13 -28.89 2.04
C SER A 8 26.72 -29.14 1.47
N LYS A 9 25.71 -29.02 2.33
CA LYS A 9 24.32 -29.25 1.93
C LYS A 9 23.92 -28.16 0.94
N LYS A 10 23.46 -28.56 -0.25
CA LYS A 10 22.98 -27.66 -1.31
C LYS A 10 21.79 -26.85 -0.80
N LEU A 11 21.81 -25.53 -0.97
CA LEU A 11 20.69 -24.65 -0.62
C LEU A 11 19.47 -24.98 -1.47
N LYS A 12 18.29 -25.03 -0.87
CA LYS A 12 17.02 -25.31 -1.56
C LYS A 12 16.18 -24.05 -1.67
N PHE A 13 15.58 -23.80 -2.82
CA PHE A 13 14.68 -22.67 -3.02
C PHE A 13 13.39 -23.07 -3.73
N ILE A 14 12.39 -22.22 -3.61
CA ILE A 14 11.15 -22.32 -4.39
C ILE A 14 10.97 -21.09 -5.27
N ASP A 15 10.39 -21.28 -6.45
CA ASP A 15 10.20 -20.25 -7.48
C ASP A 15 8.69 -20.02 -7.71
N LEU A 16 8.10 -19.07 -6.98
CA LEU A 16 6.69 -18.73 -7.10
C LEU A 16 6.49 -17.64 -8.15
N PHE A 17 5.39 -17.75 -8.91
CA PHE A 17 5.14 -16.89 -10.08
C PHE A 17 6.33 -16.97 -11.03
N SER A 18 6.76 -18.21 -11.31
CA SER A 18 8.08 -18.50 -11.87
C SER A 18 8.28 -17.90 -13.27
N GLY A 19 7.19 -17.63 -13.99
CA GLY A 19 7.25 -17.17 -15.37
C GLY A 19 8.14 -18.09 -16.20
N ILE A 20 9.19 -17.51 -16.78
CA ILE A 20 10.17 -18.23 -17.59
C ILE A 20 11.48 -18.56 -16.82
N GLY A 21 11.46 -18.49 -15.49
CA GLY A 21 12.58 -18.91 -14.63
C GLY A 21 13.68 -17.88 -14.44
N GLY A 22 13.33 -16.59 -14.39
CA GLY A 22 14.31 -15.52 -14.10
C GLY A 22 14.96 -15.68 -12.71
N PHE A 23 14.16 -16.04 -11.69
CA PHE A 23 14.69 -16.35 -10.36
C PHE A 23 15.51 -17.64 -10.35
N ARG A 24 15.02 -18.69 -11.02
CA ARG A 24 15.74 -19.95 -11.15
C ARG A 24 17.15 -19.79 -11.72
N LEU A 25 17.30 -19.08 -12.84
CA LEU A 25 18.62 -18.79 -13.43
C LEU A 25 19.55 -18.00 -12.49
N GLY A 26 18.96 -17.17 -11.62
CA GLY A 26 19.69 -16.44 -10.58
C GLY A 26 20.18 -17.35 -9.47
N MET A 27 19.28 -18.12 -8.86
CA MET A 27 19.57 -18.99 -7.71
C MET A 27 20.41 -20.21 -8.08
N GLU A 28 20.19 -20.83 -9.24
CA GLU A 28 21.03 -21.95 -9.69
C GLU A 28 22.48 -21.50 -9.98
N SER A 29 22.72 -20.20 -10.21
CA SER A 29 24.09 -19.68 -10.42
C SER A 29 24.99 -19.72 -9.19
N ILE A 30 24.40 -19.78 -7.99
CA ILE A 30 25.12 -20.04 -6.72
C ILE A 30 25.07 -21.54 -6.35
N GLY A 31 24.60 -22.39 -7.26
CA GLY A 31 24.45 -23.82 -7.00
C GLY A 31 23.27 -24.16 -6.10
N ALA A 32 22.26 -23.30 -5.93
CA ALA A 32 21.02 -23.67 -5.23
C ALA A 32 20.16 -24.64 -6.07
N GLU A 33 19.28 -25.40 -5.42
CA GLU A 33 18.37 -26.38 -6.02
C GLU A 33 16.93 -25.87 -5.97
N CYS A 34 16.27 -25.80 -7.13
CA CYS A 34 14.84 -25.52 -7.20
C CYS A 34 14.08 -26.77 -6.77
N VAL A 35 13.32 -26.71 -5.67
CA VAL A 35 12.54 -27.87 -5.18
C VAL A 35 11.04 -27.73 -5.38
N PHE A 36 10.58 -26.55 -5.82
CA PHE A 36 9.19 -26.29 -6.15
C PHE A 36 9.07 -25.04 -7.02
N SER A 37 8.21 -25.10 -8.04
CA SER A 37 7.89 -23.95 -8.90
C SER A 37 6.37 -23.83 -9.09
N SER A 38 5.88 -22.61 -9.34
CA SER A 38 4.45 -22.34 -9.54
C SER A 38 4.21 -21.24 -10.56
N GLU A 39 3.42 -21.57 -11.58
CA GLU A 39 2.95 -20.71 -12.66
C GLU A 39 1.58 -21.20 -13.15
N ILE A 40 0.78 -20.30 -13.73
CA ILE A 40 -0.56 -20.59 -14.27
C ILE A 40 -0.69 -20.28 -15.76
N ASP A 41 0.21 -19.47 -16.32
CA ASP A 41 0.25 -19.17 -17.74
C ASP A 41 0.84 -20.37 -18.50
N SER A 42 0.00 -21.06 -19.28
CA SER A 42 0.36 -22.28 -20.01
C SER A 42 1.60 -22.13 -20.89
N HIS A 43 1.80 -20.97 -21.49
CA HIS A 43 2.96 -20.71 -22.34
C HIS A 43 4.24 -20.48 -21.50
N ALA A 44 4.14 -19.85 -20.34
CA ALA A 44 5.25 -19.77 -19.40
C ALA A 44 5.63 -21.16 -18.87
N ILE A 45 4.64 -21.98 -18.51
CA ILE A 45 4.83 -23.37 -18.06
C ILE A 45 5.57 -24.19 -19.12
N GLU A 46 5.13 -24.12 -20.38
CA GLU A 46 5.76 -24.86 -21.49
C GLU A 46 7.22 -24.45 -21.67
N MET A 47 7.50 -23.13 -21.70
CA MET A 47 8.87 -22.62 -21.79
C MET A 47 9.72 -23.01 -20.59
N TYR A 48 9.15 -23.00 -19.38
CA TYR A 48 9.84 -23.39 -18.17
C TYR A 48 10.24 -24.87 -18.23
N LYS A 49 9.30 -25.75 -18.61
CA LYS A 49 9.54 -27.18 -18.79
C LYS A 49 10.60 -27.47 -19.83
N GLU A 50 10.60 -26.76 -20.96
CA GLU A 50 11.60 -26.96 -22.02
C GLU A 50 13.02 -26.57 -21.60
N ASN A 51 13.17 -25.55 -20.77
CA ASN A 51 14.48 -25.05 -20.34
C ASN A 51 15.00 -25.74 -19.07
N PHE A 52 14.12 -26.23 -18.20
CA PHE A 52 14.49 -26.76 -16.89
C PHE A 52 14.08 -28.21 -16.63
N GLY A 53 13.28 -28.83 -17.51
CA GLY A 53 12.83 -30.22 -17.36
C GLY A 53 11.78 -30.44 -16.26
N GLU A 54 11.27 -29.37 -15.65
CA GLU A 54 10.33 -29.42 -14.53
C GLU A 54 9.00 -28.77 -14.86
N ASP A 55 7.92 -29.34 -14.32
CA ASP A 55 6.58 -28.80 -14.46
C ASP A 55 6.26 -27.79 -13.36
N SER A 56 5.93 -26.57 -13.78
CA SER A 56 5.53 -25.46 -12.91
C SER A 56 4.02 -25.24 -12.85
N ASP A 57 3.19 -26.06 -13.54
CA ASP A 57 1.73 -25.92 -13.61
C ASP A 57 1.06 -26.10 -12.25
N ARG A 58 1.01 -25.01 -11.48
CA ARG A 58 0.51 -24.98 -10.11
C ARG A 58 -0.06 -23.60 -9.83
N ASP A 59 -1.36 -23.55 -9.59
CA ASP A 59 -2.05 -22.36 -9.08
C ASP A 59 -1.79 -22.19 -7.58
N ILE A 60 -0.94 -21.23 -7.19
CA ILE A 60 -0.58 -21.03 -5.77
C ILE A 60 -1.79 -20.91 -4.86
N THR A 61 -2.87 -20.28 -5.33
CA THR A 61 -4.07 -20.02 -4.51
C THR A 61 -4.73 -21.31 -4.03
N LYS A 62 -4.51 -22.41 -4.77
CA LYS A 62 -5.04 -23.76 -4.48
C LYS A 62 -4.01 -24.72 -3.90
N VAL A 63 -2.72 -24.39 -3.99
CA VAL A 63 -1.64 -25.23 -3.46
C VAL A 63 -1.70 -25.25 -1.93
N LYS A 64 -1.93 -26.45 -1.38
CA LYS A 64 -1.81 -26.70 0.06
C LYS A 64 -0.34 -26.62 0.48
N THR A 65 -0.05 -25.99 1.61
CA THR A 65 1.33 -25.78 2.06
C THR A 65 2.05 -27.09 2.39
N ASN A 66 1.34 -28.13 2.82
CA ASN A 66 1.92 -29.43 3.16
C ASN A 66 2.61 -30.14 1.98
N ILE A 67 2.17 -29.92 0.73
CA ILE A 67 2.80 -30.52 -0.45
C ILE A 67 4.05 -29.78 -0.93
N ILE A 68 4.27 -28.55 -0.48
CA ILE A 68 5.49 -27.80 -0.78
C ILE A 68 6.63 -28.45 0.04
N PRO A 69 7.77 -28.84 -0.54
CA PRO A 69 8.90 -29.39 0.21
C PRO A 69 9.46 -28.38 1.23
N ASN A 70 10.38 -28.83 2.09
CA ASN A 70 11.16 -27.89 2.91
C ASN A 70 12.23 -27.22 2.05
N PHE A 71 12.44 -25.92 2.27
CA PHE A 71 13.37 -25.09 1.51
C PHE A 71 13.96 -23.99 2.39
N ASP A 72 15.07 -23.41 1.94
CA ASP A 72 15.82 -22.39 2.64
C ASP A 72 15.45 -20.97 2.18
N ILE A 73 15.11 -20.82 0.89
CA ILE A 73 14.86 -19.53 0.24
C ILE A 73 13.51 -19.55 -0.52
N LEU A 74 12.63 -18.59 -0.26
CA LEU A 74 11.45 -18.33 -1.11
C LEU A 74 11.78 -17.25 -2.14
N CYS A 75 11.51 -17.49 -3.43
CA CYS A 75 11.56 -16.46 -4.47
C CYS A 75 10.16 -16.20 -5.03
N ALA A 76 9.80 -14.92 -5.23
CA ALA A 76 8.53 -14.57 -5.86
C ALA A 76 8.58 -13.23 -6.61
N GLY A 77 8.34 -13.28 -7.93
CA GLY A 77 8.11 -12.11 -8.78
C GLY A 77 6.61 -11.88 -8.97
N PHE A 78 5.90 -11.59 -7.88
CA PHE A 78 4.44 -11.65 -7.87
C PHE A 78 3.80 -10.52 -8.72
N PRO A 79 2.62 -10.75 -9.33
CA PRO A 79 2.03 -9.82 -10.28
C PRO A 79 1.91 -8.37 -9.79
N CYS A 80 2.44 -7.45 -10.58
CA CYS A 80 2.49 -6.01 -10.29
C CYS A 80 1.27 -5.21 -10.79
N GLN A 81 0.32 -5.87 -11.48
CA GLN A 81 -0.71 -5.19 -12.28
C GLN A 81 -1.66 -4.33 -11.44
N ALA A 82 -1.88 -4.70 -10.17
CA ALA A 82 -2.65 -3.91 -9.22
C ALA A 82 -1.89 -2.67 -8.70
N PHE A 83 -0.57 -2.61 -8.83
CA PHE A 83 0.30 -1.58 -8.23
C PHE A 83 1.09 -0.72 -9.24
N SER A 84 1.03 -1.06 -10.54
CA SER A 84 1.79 -0.40 -11.62
C SER A 84 1.16 0.92 -12.09
N ILE A 85 2.00 1.93 -12.37
CA ILE A 85 1.60 3.24 -12.96
C ILE A 85 0.86 3.08 -14.29
N SER A 86 1.17 2.02 -15.04
CA SER A 86 0.53 1.73 -16.33
C SER A 86 -0.73 0.87 -16.21
N GLY A 87 -1.10 0.45 -14.98
CA GLY A 87 -2.33 -0.31 -14.67
C GLY A 87 -3.39 0.56 -13.98
N LYS A 88 -4.46 -0.08 -13.48
CA LYS A 88 -5.57 0.62 -12.79
C LYS A 88 -5.26 1.05 -11.34
N GLN A 89 -4.08 0.69 -10.80
CA GLN A 89 -3.62 1.04 -9.44
C GLN A 89 -4.65 0.72 -8.32
N LYS A 90 -5.35 -0.42 -8.44
CA LYS A 90 -6.37 -0.84 -7.47
C LYS A 90 -5.78 -1.41 -6.16
N GLY A 91 -4.46 -1.58 -6.05
CA GLY A 91 -3.86 -2.08 -4.80
C GLY A 91 -4.40 -3.45 -4.38
N PHE A 92 -4.76 -3.61 -3.10
CA PHE A 92 -5.39 -4.83 -2.61
C PHE A 92 -6.89 -4.95 -2.97
N GLU A 93 -7.51 -3.93 -3.60
CA GLU A 93 -8.87 -4.04 -4.17
C GLU A 93 -8.91 -4.89 -5.46
N ASP A 94 -7.77 -5.22 -6.07
CA ASP A 94 -7.76 -6.24 -7.12
C ASP A 94 -7.84 -7.63 -6.47
N ILE A 95 -9.06 -8.12 -6.25
CA ILE A 95 -9.35 -9.41 -5.56
C ILE A 95 -8.64 -10.59 -6.23
N THR A 96 -8.35 -10.49 -7.54
CA THR A 96 -7.67 -11.54 -8.31
C THR A 96 -6.15 -11.49 -8.25
N ARG A 97 -5.53 -10.31 -8.30
CA ARG A 97 -4.06 -10.16 -8.46
C ARG A 97 -3.38 -9.43 -7.31
N GLY A 98 -4.11 -8.60 -6.57
CA GLY A 98 -3.62 -7.88 -5.38
C GLY A 98 -3.52 -8.77 -4.15
N THR A 99 -4.21 -9.92 -4.13
CA THR A 99 -4.28 -10.86 -3.01
C THR A 99 -3.15 -11.90 -3.00
N LEU A 100 -2.42 -12.08 -4.11
CA LEU A 100 -1.34 -13.05 -4.27
C LEU A 100 -0.16 -12.85 -3.30
N PHE A 101 0.01 -11.63 -2.79
CA PHE A 101 0.94 -11.37 -1.69
C PHE A 101 0.58 -12.17 -0.42
N PHE A 102 -0.71 -12.32 -0.11
CA PHE A 102 -1.15 -13.08 1.06
C PHE A 102 -0.95 -14.59 0.89
N ASP A 103 -0.93 -15.11 -0.34
CA ASP A 103 -0.51 -16.49 -0.60
C ASP A 103 0.96 -16.72 -0.28
N ILE A 104 1.83 -15.74 -0.59
CA ILE A 104 3.23 -15.76 -0.15
C ILE A 104 3.28 -15.78 1.39
N CYS A 105 2.53 -14.89 2.06
CA CYS A 105 2.47 -14.85 3.52
C CYS A 105 1.97 -16.17 4.14
N ARG A 106 0.98 -16.82 3.53
CA ARG A 106 0.47 -18.14 3.94
C ARG A 106 1.57 -19.20 3.90
N ILE A 107 2.37 -19.23 2.82
CA ILE A 107 3.50 -20.17 2.68
C ILE A 107 4.61 -19.84 3.69
N LEU A 108 4.98 -18.56 3.83
CA LEU A 108 5.98 -18.11 4.79
C LEU A 108 5.58 -18.47 6.24
N LYS A 109 4.30 -18.31 6.60
CA LYS A 109 3.78 -18.63 7.93
C LYS A 109 3.96 -20.11 8.28
N GLU A 110 3.69 -21.00 7.33
CA GLU A 110 3.76 -22.45 7.54
C GLU A 110 5.19 -22.98 7.42
N LYS A 111 5.87 -22.66 6.31
CA LYS A 111 7.19 -23.23 5.98
C LYS A 111 8.34 -22.53 6.67
N LYS A 112 8.15 -21.26 7.02
CA LYS A 112 9.12 -20.42 7.71
C LYS A 112 10.55 -20.60 7.15
N PRO A 113 10.79 -20.40 5.85
CA PRO A 113 12.15 -20.46 5.29
C PRO A 113 13.07 -19.46 5.99
N LYS A 114 14.39 -19.68 5.88
CA LYS A 114 15.37 -18.76 6.48
C LYS A 114 15.34 -17.39 5.80
N VAL A 115 15.18 -17.36 4.47
CA VAL A 115 15.19 -16.14 3.66
C VAL A 115 14.03 -16.13 2.67
N PHE A 116 13.55 -14.94 2.31
CA PHE A 116 12.77 -14.73 1.10
C PHE A 116 13.32 -13.57 0.27
N VAL A 117 13.07 -13.63 -1.04
CA VAL A 117 13.38 -12.57 -2.01
C VAL A 117 12.14 -12.33 -2.87
N LEU A 118 11.56 -11.14 -2.77
CA LEU A 118 10.42 -10.70 -3.57
C LEU A 118 10.87 -9.60 -4.54
N GLU A 119 10.25 -9.58 -5.72
CA GLU A 119 10.44 -8.52 -6.71
C GLU A 119 9.09 -7.91 -7.11
N ASN A 120 9.08 -6.59 -7.34
CA ASN A 120 7.95 -5.90 -7.94
C ASN A 120 8.37 -4.59 -8.66
N VAL A 121 7.41 -3.86 -9.23
CA VAL A 121 7.64 -2.56 -9.88
C VAL A 121 7.97 -1.46 -8.87
N GLN A 122 8.81 -0.49 -9.28
CA GLN A 122 9.23 0.62 -8.41
C GLN A 122 8.07 1.44 -7.83
N ASN A 123 6.91 1.47 -8.50
CA ASN A 123 5.77 2.28 -8.05
C ASN A 123 5.17 1.76 -6.75
N LEU A 124 5.43 0.51 -6.36
CA LEU A 124 4.95 -0.07 -5.12
C LEU A 124 5.36 0.78 -3.90
N GLU A 125 6.54 1.41 -3.94
CA GLU A 125 7.04 2.31 -2.88
C GLU A 125 6.15 3.55 -2.69
N LYS A 126 5.48 4.01 -3.74
CA LYS A 126 4.66 5.24 -3.74
C LYS A 126 3.17 4.97 -3.82
N HIS A 127 2.78 3.72 -4.08
CA HIS A 127 1.40 3.31 -4.23
C HIS A 127 0.62 3.56 -2.94
N ASP A 128 -0.59 4.10 -3.07
CA ASP A 128 -1.43 4.51 -1.94
C ASP A 128 -0.64 5.31 -0.89
N LYS A 129 0.12 6.33 -1.34
CA LYS A 129 0.96 7.17 -0.48
C LYS A 129 1.94 6.37 0.41
N GLY A 130 2.36 5.18 -0.04
CA GLY A 130 3.28 4.27 0.65
C GLY A 130 2.58 3.24 1.57
N ASN A 131 1.26 3.30 1.74
CA ASN A 131 0.52 2.40 2.62
C ASN A 131 0.56 0.95 2.15
N THR A 132 0.52 0.70 0.85
CA THR A 132 0.58 -0.68 0.33
C THR A 132 1.88 -1.36 0.74
N LEU A 133 3.02 -0.69 0.53
CA LEU A 133 4.30 -1.22 0.94
C LEU A 133 4.38 -1.34 2.47
N TYR A 134 3.84 -0.37 3.21
CA TYR A 134 3.74 -0.48 4.68
C TYR A 134 3.01 -1.75 5.12
N VAL A 135 1.81 -2.03 4.59
CA VAL A 135 1.03 -3.22 4.92
C VAL A 135 1.81 -4.49 4.60
N MET A 136 2.48 -4.54 3.44
CA MET A 136 3.31 -5.68 3.06
C MET A 136 4.47 -5.89 4.04
N ILE A 137 5.24 -4.84 4.32
CA ILE A 137 6.38 -4.90 5.22
C ILE A 137 5.90 -5.30 6.63
N ASN A 138 4.85 -4.68 7.17
CA ASN A 138 4.30 -5.04 8.48
C ASN A 138 3.82 -6.50 8.53
N SER A 139 3.12 -6.98 7.49
CA SER A 139 2.69 -8.39 7.40
C SER A 139 3.87 -9.35 7.46
N LEU A 140 4.96 -9.04 6.74
CA LEU A 140 6.19 -9.87 6.75
C LEU A 140 6.92 -9.80 8.10
N ASN A 141 6.96 -8.64 8.76
CA ASN A 141 7.53 -8.51 10.11
C ASN A 141 6.71 -9.27 11.16
N GLN A 142 5.38 -9.25 11.07
CA GLN A 142 4.48 -10.05 11.93
C GLN A 142 4.69 -11.55 11.78
N LEU A 143 5.20 -12.01 10.62
CA LEU A 143 5.62 -13.40 10.42
C LEU A 143 7.01 -13.71 11.01
N GLY A 144 7.66 -12.73 11.66
CA GLY A 144 8.95 -12.89 12.33
C GLY A 144 10.17 -12.66 11.44
N TYR A 145 10.00 -11.97 10.31
CA TYR A 145 11.12 -11.64 9.41
C TYR A 145 11.59 -10.20 9.62
N ALA A 146 12.90 -9.99 9.71
CA ALA A 146 13.51 -8.68 9.52
C ALA A 146 13.54 -8.38 8.03
N VAL A 147 12.96 -7.25 7.62
CA VAL A 147 12.69 -6.95 6.21
C VAL A 147 13.34 -5.67 5.77
N SER A 148 14.02 -5.73 4.63
CA SER A 148 14.63 -4.59 3.95
C SER A 148 14.26 -4.58 2.47
N TYR A 149 14.33 -3.42 1.84
CA TYR A 149 14.07 -3.29 0.42
C TYR A 149 14.89 -2.16 -0.22
N LYS A 150 15.05 -2.23 -1.54
CA LYS A 150 15.65 -1.16 -2.35
C LYS A 150 15.09 -1.19 -3.77
N VAL A 151 14.96 -0.02 -4.38
CA VAL A 151 14.74 0.10 -5.83
C VAL A 151 16.09 -0.03 -6.53
N LEU A 152 16.23 -1.08 -7.33
CA LEU A 152 17.41 -1.39 -8.15
C LEU A 152 17.10 -1.14 -9.63
N ASN A 153 18.10 -0.77 -10.42
CA ASN A 153 17.94 -0.56 -11.85
C ASN A 153 18.78 -1.58 -12.63
N ALA A 154 18.15 -2.32 -13.55
CA ALA A 154 18.81 -3.37 -14.34
C ALA A 154 20.06 -2.89 -15.07
N LYS A 155 20.12 -1.62 -15.50
CA LYS A 155 21.31 -1.05 -16.14
C LYS A 155 22.57 -1.06 -15.27
N ASN A 156 22.42 -1.09 -13.96
CA ASN A 156 23.54 -1.17 -13.03
C ASN A 156 24.06 -2.61 -12.88
N PHE A 157 23.45 -3.60 -13.54
CA PHE A 157 23.80 -5.02 -13.44
C PHE A 157 24.11 -5.64 -14.80
N GLY A 158 24.68 -4.87 -15.74
CA GLY A 158 25.27 -5.43 -16.95
C GLY A 158 24.29 -5.65 -18.12
N VAL A 159 23.14 -4.98 -18.15
CA VAL A 159 22.20 -5.02 -19.30
C VAL A 159 21.77 -3.62 -19.74
N PRO A 160 21.46 -3.36 -21.02
CA PRO A 160 21.25 -2.00 -21.51
C PRO A 160 19.79 -1.54 -21.39
N GLN A 161 19.18 -1.70 -20.20
CA GLN A 161 17.77 -1.43 -19.98
C GLN A 161 17.53 -0.58 -18.72
N ASN A 162 16.82 0.54 -18.86
CA ASN A 162 16.34 1.34 -17.73
C ASN A 162 15.08 0.69 -17.16
N ARG A 163 15.28 -0.29 -16.27
CA ARG A 163 14.25 -1.10 -15.62
C ARG A 163 14.45 -1.02 -14.10
N GLU A 164 13.72 -0.10 -13.48
CA GLU A 164 13.71 0.10 -12.03
C GLU A 164 12.70 -0.87 -11.37
N ARG A 165 13.15 -1.62 -10.37
CA ARG A 165 12.37 -2.65 -9.66
C ARG A 165 12.67 -2.60 -8.16
N ILE A 166 11.62 -2.71 -7.36
CA ILE A 166 11.79 -2.87 -5.91
C ILE A 166 12.10 -4.35 -5.65
N VAL A 167 13.17 -4.58 -4.89
CA VAL A 167 13.54 -5.89 -4.38
C VAL A 167 13.36 -5.84 -2.87
N ILE A 168 12.64 -6.82 -2.32
CA ILE A 168 12.35 -6.95 -0.89
C ILE A 168 12.99 -8.25 -0.41
N VAL A 169 13.88 -8.16 0.57
CA VAL A 169 14.58 -9.31 1.15
C VAL A 169 14.25 -9.36 2.64
N GLY A 170 13.87 -10.55 3.12
CA GLY A 170 13.64 -10.77 4.53
C GLY A 170 14.33 -12.01 5.06
N ASN A 171 14.75 -11.93 6.31
CA ASN A 171 15.48 -12.99 7.01
C ASN A 171 14.86 -13.22 8.40
N ARG A 172 14.71 -14.50 8.77
CA ARG A 172 14.03 -14.91 10.01
C ARG A 172 14.90 -14.82 11.26
N GLU A 173 16.22 -14.69 11.10
CA GLU A 173 17.19 -14.59 12.19
C GLU A 173 17.40 -13.14 12.67
N GLY A 174 16.58 -12.19 12.20
CA GLY A 174 16.67 -10.78 12.59
C GLY A 174 17.71 -9.97 11.82
N LYS A 175 18.47 -10.60 10.91
CA LYS A 175 19.50 -9.93 10.12
C LYS A 175 18.90 -9.13 8.96
N ILE A 176 19.48 -7.97 8.66
CA ILE A 176 19.06 -7.14 7.54
C ILE A 176 19.96 -7.35 6.32
N PHE A 177 19.35 -7.45 5.14
CA PHE A 177 20.09 -7.54 3.89
C PHE A 177 20.72 -6.19 3.53
N ASP A 178 22.04 -6.17 3.38
CA ASP A 178 22.78 -4.97 3.03
C ASP A 178 22.90 -4.83 1.50
N PHE A 179 21.98 -4.05 0.92
CA PHE A 179 21.98 -3.71 -0.50
C PHE A 179 23.21 -2.88 -0.94
N SER A 180 24.04 -2.37 -0.03
CA SER A 180 25.27 -1.65 -0.39
C SER A 180 26.41 -2.59 -0.78
N LYS A 181 26.32 -3.88 -0.42
CA LYS A 181 27.29 -4.92 -0.78
C LYS A 181 27.10 -5.47 -2.19
N LEU A 182 25.97 -5.18 -2.85
CA LEU A 182 25.72 -5.59 -4.23
C LEU A 182 26.78 -5.01 -5.16
N LYS A 183 27.42 -5.86 -5.96
CA LYS A 183 28.38 -5.39 -6.97
C LYS A 183 27.65 -4.91 -8.22
N GLU A 184 27.70 -3.60 -8.46
CA GLU A 184 27.20 -3.01 -9.70
C GLU A 184 28.21 -3.18 -10.85
N ASN A 185 27.69 -3.41 -12.06
CA ASN A 185 28.40 -3.41 -13.34
C ASN A 185 27.60 -2.59 -14.36
N PRO A 186 27.71 -1.25 -14.36
CA PRO A 186 26.82 -0.39 -15.13
C PRO A 186 27.04 -0.49 -16.65
N THR A 187 25.95 -0.61 -17.39
CA THR A 187 25.91 -0.53 -18.86
C THR A 187 25.41 0.83 -19.30
N VAL A 188 26.03 1.40 -20.35
CA VAL A 188 25.76 2.77 -20.81
C VAL A 188 25.26 2.87 -22.26
N SER A 189 25.26 1.75 -23.00
CA SER A 189 24.94 1.65 -24.43
C SER A 189 24.32 0.27 -24.77
N MET A 190 23.44 0.21 -25.77
CA MET A 190 22.85 -1.03 -26.30
C MET A 190 23.77 -1.79 -27.25
N LEU A 191 24.78 -1.14 -27.85
CA LEU A 191 25.55 -1.68 -28.98
C LEU A 191 26.07 -3.11 -28.80
N ASN A 192 26.63 -3.43 -27.62
CA ASN A 192 27.21 -4.75 -27.34
C ASN A 192 26.16 -5.88 -27.20
N PHE A 193 24.88 -5.54 -27.23
CA PHE A 193 23.75 -6.45 -27.06
C PHE A 193 22.92 -6.57 -28.33
N LEU A 194 23.28 -5.87 -29.41
CA LEU A 194 22.56 -5.90 -30.68
C LEU A 194 23.09 -7.01 -31.59
N ASP A 195 22.21 -7.60 -32.37
CA ASP A 195 22.58 -8.54 -33.42
C ASP A 195 23.38 -7.82 -34.51
N LYS A 196 24.43 -8.48 -35.00
CA LYS A 196 25.18 -8.04 -36.17
C LYS A 196 24.48 -8.47 -37.45
N GLU A 197 23.93 -9.69 -37.46
CA GLU A 197 23.25 -10.29 -38.60
C GLU A 197 21.96 -10.97 -38.10
N ALA A 198 20.81 -10.55 -38.64
CA ALA A 198 19.50 -11.12 -38.40
C ALA A 198 18.53 -10.65 -39.49
N ASP A 199 17.32 -11.22 -39.51
CA ASP A 199 16.22 -10.66 -40.29
C ASP A 199 15.64 -9.44 -39.55
N PHE A 200 16.11 -8.25 -39.94
CA PHE A 200 15.77 -6.98 -39.30
C PHE A 200 14.51 -6.34 -39.92
N GLU A 201 13.62 -5.88 -39.05
CA GLU A 201 12.42 -5.11 -39.44
C GLU A 201 12.72 -3.61 -39.34
N TYR A 202 12.85 -2.93 -40.47
CA TYR A 202 13.11 -1.48 -40.58
C TYR A 202 11.81 -0.68 -40.72
N LEU A 203 11.81 0.56 -40.24
CA LEU A 203 10.79 1.54 -40.62
C LEU A 203 11.21 2.27 -41.89
N ASN A 204 10.24 2.56 -42.76
CA ASN A 204 10.48 3.47 -43.87
C ASN A 204 10.58 4.92 -43.36
N GLU A 205 11.30 5.78 -44.08
CA GLU A 205 11.54 7.17 -43.68
C GLU A 205 10.24 7.99 -43.49
N ASP A 206 9.17 7.66 -44.21
CA ASP A 206 7.86 8.30 -44.10
C ASP A 206 7.06 7.85 -42.85
N GLU A 207 7.47 6.77 -42.18
CA GLU A 207 6.79 6.24 -41.00
C GLU A 207 7.22 6.89 -39.68
N TYR A 208 8.32 7.66 -39.66
CA TYR A 208 8.85 8.27 -38.44
C TYR A 208 9.40 9.68 -38.66
N THR A 209 9.68 10.34 -37.54
CA THR A 209 10.33 11.66 -37.48
C THR A 209 11.48 11.58 -36.47
N LEU A 210 12.68 11.97 -36.89
CA LEU A 210 13.80 12.24 -35.97
C LEU A 210 13.73 13.68 -35.49
N ILE A 211 13.99 13.90 -34.21
CA ILE A 211 13.94 15.24 -33.61
C ILE A 211 15.24 16.00 -33.90
N ASP A 212 15.13 17.34 -33.95
CA ASP A 212 16.28 18.22 -34.10
C ASP A 212 17.34 17.94 -33.01
N LYS A 213 18.63 17.87 -33.42
CA LYS A 213 19.77 17.53 -32.57
C LYS A 213 19.84 18.37 -31.30
N LYS A 214 19.38 19.63 -31.34
CA LYS A 214 19.35 20.51 -30.15
C LYS A 214 18.46 20.00 -29.00
N TYR A 215 17.47 19.15 -29.31
CA TYR A 215 16.58 18.54 -28.32
C TYR A 215 17.05 17.18 -27.83
N ILE A 216 17.96 16.52 -28.56
CA ILE A 216 18.49 15.20 -28.19
C ILE A 216 19.43 15.35 -27.00
N LYS A 217 19.09 14.69 -25.89
CA LYS A 217 19.89 14.70 -24.66
C LYS A 217 19.90 13.32 -24.01
N LYS A 218 21.09 12.88 -23.58
CA LYS A 218 21.21 11.71 -22.70
C LYS A 218 20.70 12.07 -21.32
N GLN A 219 19.64 11.39 -20.89
CA GLN A 219 19.06 11.60 -19.57
C GLN A 219 20.03 11.14 -18.48
N LYS A 220 20.46 12.04 -17.59
CA LYS A 220 21.46 11.73 -16.54
C LYS A 220 21.07 10.54 -15.67
N LYS A 221 19.81 10.46 -15.22
CA LYS A 221 19.34 9.39 -14.32
C LYS A 221 19.17 8.06 -15.05
N SER A 222 18.50 8.05 -16.20
CA SER A 222 18.08 6.80 -16.87
C SER A 222 19.09 6.31 -17.90
N GLY A 223 19.87 7.20 -18.52
CA GLY A 223 20.75 6.88 -19.65
C GLY A 223 20.03 6.81 -21.00
N LEU A 224 18.71 7.07 -21.03
CA LEU A 224 17.91 7.08 -22.26
C LEU A 224 18.33 8.24 -23.17
N ILE A 225 18.33 7.99 -24.48
CA ILE A 225 18.50 9.00 -25.52
C ILE A 225 17.30 8.88 -26.45
N PHE A 226 16.31 9.76 -26.28
CA PHE A 226 15.13 9.81 -27.15
C PHE A 226 15.46 10.63 -28.39
N VAL A 227 15.32 10.05 -29.58
CA VAL A 227 15.78 10.65 -30.84
C VAL A 227 14.70 10.81 -31.89
N GLY A 228 13.53 10.20 -31.69
CA GLY A 228 12.47 10.26 -32.67
C GLY A 228 11.22 9.53 -32.25
N TYR A 229 10.22 9.57 -33.11
CA TYR A 229 8.95 8.91 -32.90
C TYR A 229 8.33 8.48 -34.22
N ARG A 230 7.43 7.48 -34.16
CA ARG A 230 6.61 7.09 -35.30
C ARG A 230 5.51 8.12 -35.54
N ASN A 231 5.18 8.36 -36.81
CA ASN A 231 4.16 9.31 -37.27
C ASN A 231 2.75 8.78 -36.95
N LYS A 232 2.40 8.74 -35.66
CA LYS A 232 1.13 8.25 -35.09
C LYS A 232 0.57 9.29 -34.13
N LYS A 233 -0.73 9.20 -33.84
CA LYS A 233 -1.43 10.12 -32.93
C LYS A 233 -0.72 10.23 -31.57
N ILE A 234 -0.38 11.45 -31.19
CA ILE A 234 0.15 11.80 -29.86
C ILE A 234 -0.98 11.73 -28.81
N ARG A 235 -0.59 11.77 -27.54
CA ARG A 235 -1.55 11.97 -26.43
C ARG A 235 -2.11 13.40 -26.51
N THR A 236 -3.40 13.59 -26.27
CA THR A 236 -4.06 14.90 -26.31
C THR A 236 -4.20 15.55 -24.94
N ALA A 237 -4.42 14.75 -23.90
CA ALA A 237 -4.54 15.24 -22.54
C ALA A 237 -3.19 15.76 -22.01
N GLY A 238 -3.13 17.05 -21.67
CA GLY A 238 -1.97 17.69 -21.03
C GLY A 238 -0.79 17.99 -21.96
N THR A 239 -0.96 17.88 -23.28
CA THR A 239 0.07 18.23 -24.28
C THR A 239 -0.14 19.62 -24.83
N ARG A 240 0.94 20.39 -24.96
CA ARG A 240 0.95 21.72 -25.61
C ARG A 240 1.52 21.61 -27.02
N GLU A 241 1.12 22.50 -27.90
CA GLU A 241 1.70 22.62 -29.24
C GLU A 241 3.22 22.84 -29.17
N GLY A 242 3.98 22.24 -30.10
CA GLY A 242 5.45 22.35 -30.14
C GLY A 242 6.21 21.43 -29.16
N THR A 243 5.50 20.51 -28.48
CA THR A 243 6.09 19.57 -27.51
C THR A 243 6.36 18.17 -28.04
N GLU A 244 6.27 17.97 -29.36
CA GLU A 244 6.44 16.69 -30.06
C GLU A 244 7.83 16.08 -29.85
N HIS A 245 8.84 16.92 -29.56
CA HIS A 245 10.19 16.50 -29.22
C HIS A 245 10.30 15.81 -27.83
N LEU A 246 9.24 15.81 -27.02
CA LEU A 246 9.23 15.19 -25.69
C LEU A 246 8.68 13.76 -25.73
N SER A 247 9.49 12.76 -25.35
CA SER A 247 9.05 11.35 -25.31
C SER A 247 7.71 11.07 -24.61
N ARG A 248 7.35 11.86 -23.58
CA ARG A 248 6.12 11.68 -22.79
C ARG A 248 4.82 11.88 -23.59
N VAL A 249 4.85 12.64 -24.69
CA VAL A 249 3.66 12.88 -25.52
C VAL A 249 3.35 11.69 -26.43
N HIS A 250 4.34 10.82 -26.64
CA HIS A 250 4.23 9.63 -27.47
C HIS A 250 3.89 8.40 -26.65
N LYS A 251 3.07 7.49 -27.20
CA LYS A 251 2.90 6.14 -26.63
C LYS A 251 4.22 5.37 -26.76
N GLN A 252 4.53 4.51 -25.80
CA GLN A 252 5.80 3.78 -25.75
C GLN A 252 6.17 3.04 -27.06
N PRO A 253 5.24 2.36 -27.76
CA PRO A 253 5.54 1.64 -29.02
C PRO A 253 5.88 2.55 -30.21
N ASN A 254 5.70 3.86 -30.04
CA ASN A 254 5.95 4.87 -31.07
C ASN A 254 7.23 5.67 -30.78
N ARG A 255 8.00 5.32 -29.75
CA ARG A 255 9.23 6.04 -29.38
C ARG A 255 10.44 5.36 -30.00
N ILE A 256 11.39 6.18 -30.46
CA ILE A 256 12.67 5.72 -31.03
C ILE A 256 13.80 6.19 -30.11
N TYR A 257 14.68 5.26 -29.76
CA TYR A 257 15.82 5.51 -28.87
C TYR A 257 17.16 5.25 -29.57
N ASP A 258 18.16 6.05 -29.27
CA ASP A 258 19.51 5.89 -29.83
C ASP A 258 20.22 4.68 -29.24
N SER A 259 20.81 3.83 -30.09
CA SER A 259 21.61 2.66 -29.70
C SER A 259 22.83 3.00 -28.83
N MET A 260 23.35 4.24 -28.88
CA MET A 260 24.39 4.76 -27.98
C MET A 260 23.92 5.00 -26.54
N GLY A 261 22.61 4.91 -26.32
CA GLY A 261 21.96 5.05 -25.03
C GLY A 261 21.45 3.72 -24.46
N ILE A 262 20.54 3.85 -23.51
CA ILE A 262 19.86 2.73 -22.87
C ILE A 262 18.43 2.63 -23.41
N HIS A 263 17.88 1.41 -23.45
CA HIS A 263 16.48 1.19 -23.83
C HIS A 263 15.55 1.42 -22.63
N PRO A 264 14.33 1.96 -22.80
CA PRO A 264 13.32 1.93 -21.74
C PRO A 264 12.96 0.50 -21.33
N THR A 265 12.17 0.35 -20.27
CA THR A 265 11.68 -0.98 -19.85
C THR A 265 10.90 -1.65 -20.99
N ILE A 266 11.27 -2.87 -21.37
CA ILE A 266 10.48 -3.75 -22.24
C ILE A 266 9.25 -4.19 -21.44
N ALA A 267 8.07 -3.84 -21.95
CA ALA A 267 6.79 -3.97 -21.25
C ALA A 267 5.95 -5.10 -21.85
N SER A 268 5.38 -5.95 -21.00
CA SER A 268 4.58 -7.12 -21.43
C SER A 268 3.31 -6.75 -22.20
N GLN A 269 2.83 -5.52 -22.08
CA GLN A 269 1.68 -5.01 -22.84
C GLN A 269 2.00 -4.81 -24.34
N GLU A 270 3.26 -4.67 -24.73
CA GLU A 270 3.67 -4.48 -26.13
C GLU A 270 3.98 -5.83 -26.80
N LYS A 271 2.93 -6.60 -27.07
CA LYS A 271 3.02 -7.96 -27.60
C LYS A 271 3.50 -8.05 -29.05
N SER A 272 3.52 -6.94 -29.79
CA SER A 272 4.05 -6.92 -31.16
C SER A 272 5.56 -6.63 -31.20
N GLY A 273 6.18 -6.35 -30.06
CA GLY A 273 7.61 -6.11 -29.94
C GLY A 273 8.08 -4.80 -30.57
N ARG A 274 7.21 -3.80 -30.70
CA ARG A 274 7.51 -2.50 -31.36
C ARG A 274 8.41 -1.63 -30.49
N TYR A 275 9.65 -2.08 -30.34
CA TYR A 275 10.72 -1.42 -29.62
C TYR A 275 11.73 -0.92 -30.65
N TRP A 276 11.65 0.36 -30.99
CA TRP A 276 12.40 0.95 -32.09
C TRP A 276 13.68 1.62 -31.61
N ILE A 277 14.77 1.34 -32.32
CA ILE A 277 16.07 1.93 -32.07
C ILE A 277 16.63 2.59 -33.33
N LEU A 278 17.42 3.64 -33.14
CA LEU A 278 18.26 4.24 -34.18
C LEU A 278 19.66 3.62 -34.09
N ILE A 279 20.11 3.01 -35.18
CA ILE A 279 21.45 2.45 -35.33
C ILE A 279 21.91 2.64 -36.78
N ASP A 280 23.15 3.10 -36.97
CA ASP A 280 23.75 3.35 -38.28
C ASP A 280 22.85 4.18 -39.22
N ASN A 281 22.25 5.25 -38.67
CA ASN A 281 21.28 6.14 -39.33
C ASN A 281 19.97 5.48 -39.81
N THR A 282 19.72 4.22 -39.46
CA THR A 282 18.48 3.50 -39.79
C THR A 282 17.66 3.25 -38.53
N VAL A 283 16.33 3.28 -38.66
CA VAL A 283 15.42 2.92 -37.57
C VAL A 283 14.93 1.50 -37.78
N ARG A 284 15.26 0.63 -36.83
CA ARG A 284 14.81 -0.77 -36.83
C ARG A 284 14.24 -1.21 -35.50
N LYS A 285 13.49 -2.28 -35.55
CA LYS A 285 12.95 -2.97 -34.38
C LYS A 285 14.03 -3.79 -33.70
N LEU A 286 13.96 -3.89 -32.38
CA LEU A 286 14.73 -4.89 -31.65
C LEU A 286 14.29 -6.31 -32.04
N THR A 287 15.25 -7.20 -32.28
CA THR A 287 14.97 -8.62 -32.48
C THR A 287 14.50 -9.23 -31.15
N LEU A 288 13.84 -10.39 -31.23
CA LEU A 288 13.44 -11.10 -30.02
C LEU A 288 14.66 -11.56 -29.20
N ASN A 289 15.76 -11.94 -29.85
CA ASN A 289 16.98 -12.35 -29.16
C ASN A 289 17.64 -11.16 -28.44
N GLU A 290 17.69 -9.98 -29.07
CA GLU A 290 18.13 -8.74 -28.42
C GLU A 290 17.27 -8.43 -27.19
N CYS A 291 15.94 -8.62 -27.29
CA CYS A 291 15.05 -8.44 -26.13
C CYS A 291 15.41 -9.39 -24.98
N TYR A 292 15.74 -10.66 -25.25
CA TYR A 292 16.15 -11.61 -24.20
C TYR A 292 17.53 -11.26 -23.61
N ARG A 293 18.49 -10.83 -24.45
CA ARG A 293 19.79 -10.29 -24.02
C ARG A 293 19.64 -9.09 -23.08
N PHE A 294 18.65 -8.23 -23.31
CA PHE A 294 18.39 -7.06 -22.45
C PHE A 294 17.86 -7.41 -21.06
N PHE A 295 17.49 -8.67 -20.82
CA PHE A 295 17.18 -9.23 -19.48
C PHE A 295 18.28 -10.17 -18.98
N GLY A 296 19.33 -10.41 -19.78
CA GLY A 296 20.47 -11.29 -19.47
C GLY A 296 20.13 -12.78 -19.46
N PHE A 297 19.12 -13.19 -20.24
CA PHE A 297 18.87 -14.61 -20.51
C PHE A 297 20.00 -15.19 -21.38
N PRO A 298 20.35 -16.47 -21.21
CA PRO A 298 21.42 -17.09 -21.99
C PRO A 298 21.01 -17.26 -23.45
N GLU A 299 21.97 -17.22 -24.39
CA GLU A 299 21.69 -17.31 -25.82
C GLU A 299 20.97 -18.62 -26.22
N ASN A 300 21.32 -19.72 -25.55
CA ASN A 300 20.70 -21.03 -25.76
C ASN A 300 19.35 -21.21 -25.06
N PHE A 301 18.77 -20.17 -24.46
CA PHE A 301 17.44 -20.24 -23.86
C PHE A 301 16.39 -20.54 -24.94
N LYS A 302 15.67 -21.65 -24.78
CA LYS A 302 14.66 -22.11 -25.74
C LYS A 302 13.46 -21.16 -25.70
N LYS A 303 13.07 -20.67 -26.89
CA LYS A 303 11.94 -19.75 -27.11
C LYS A 303 10.90 -20.48 -27.95
N ILE A 304 9.87 -21.01 -27.31
CA ILE A 304 8.82 -21.81 -27.95
C ILE A 304 7.48 -21.08 -27.93
N GLY A 305 6.60 -21.38 -28.89
CA GLY A 305 5.27 -20.80 -28.99
C GLY A 305 5.19 -19.50 -29.79
N LEU A 306 4.07 -18.79 -29.65
CA LEU A 306 3.74 -17.62 -30.47
C LEU A 306 4.64 -16.42 -30.16
N LYS A 307 5.15 -15.74 -31.18
CA LYS A 307 5.99 -14.53 -31.04
C LYS A 307 5.38 -13.47 -30.13
N SER A 308 4.05 -13.30 -30.17
CA SER A 308 3.35 -12.35 -29.31
C SER A 308 3.40 -12.71 -27.82
N LYS A 309 3.35 -14.01 -27.51
CA LYS A 309 3.49 -14.54 -26.15
C LYS A 309 4.94 -14.44 -25.67
N LEU A 310 5.92 -14.68 -26.54
CA LEU A 310 7.34 -14.51 -26.21
C LEU A 310 7.65 -13.07 -25.76
N TYR A 311 7.16 -12.04 -26.48
CA TYR A 311 7.29 -10.65 -26.06
C TYR A 311 6.58 -10.34 -24.73
N GLU A 312 5.38 -10.90 -24.54
CA GLU A 312 4.63 -10.75 -23.30
C GLU A 312 5.41 -11.32 -22.10
N ARG A 313 5.95 -12.54 -22.24
CA ARG A 313 6.67 -13.25 -21.18
C ARG A 313 8.00 -12.60 -20.84
N ILE A 314 8.80 -12.21 -21.83
CA ILE A 314 10.07 -11.52 -21.56
C ILE A 314 9.83 -10.16 -20.89
N GLY A 315 8.79 -9.41 -21.28
CA GLY A 315 8.43 -8.15 -20.63
C GLY A 315 8.05 -8.30 -19.14
N ASN A 316 7.41 -9.41 -18.78
CA ASN A 316 7.10 -9.78 -17.40
C ASN A 316 8.30 -10.34 -16.62
N SER A 317 9.36 -10.76 -17.31
CA SER A 317 10.51 -11.43 -16.69
C SER A 317 11.39 -10.50 -15.84
N LEU A 318 12.37 -11.10 -15.16
CA LEU A 318 13.31 -10.44 -14.26
C LEU A 318 14.65 -10.19 -14.96
N CYS A 319 15.41 -9.21 -14.46
CA CYS A 319 16.79 -9.01 -14.90
C CYS A 319 17.67 -10.10 -14.27
N VAL A 320 18.05 -11.13 -15.03
CA VAL A 320 18.79 -12.30 -14.53
C VAL A 320 20.11 -11.90 -13.86
N PRO A 321 20.96 -11.02 -14.44
CA PRO A 321 22.19 -10.59 -13.78
C PRO A 321 21.97 -9.90 -12.42
N MET A 322 20.90 -9.10 -12.29
CA MET A 322 20.53 -8.49 -11.01
C MET A 322 20.15 -9.56 -9.98
N ILE A 323 19.35 -10.56 -10.37
CA ILE A 323 18.99 -11.66 -9.47
C ILE A 323 20.21 -12.52 -9.12
N LYS A 324 21.14 -12.77 -10.05
CA LYS A 324 22.40 -13.48 -9.76
C LYS A 324 23.21 -12.77 -8.68
N GLU A 325 23.29 -11.44 -8.74
CA GLU A 325 24.02 -10.66 -7.72
C GLU A 325 23.29 -10.68 -6.36
N ILE A 326 21.96 -10.57 -6.37
CA ILE A 326 21.15 -10.74 -5.15
C ILE A 326 21.34 -12.14 -4.55
N ALA A 327 21.33 -13.20 -5.35
CA ALA A 327 21.51 -14.57 -4.90
C ALA A 327 22.87 -14.76 -4.21
N LYS A 328 23.96 -14.25 -4.83
CA LYS A 328 25.30 -14.29 -4.23
C LYS A 328 25.37 -13.60 -2.87
N GLU A 329 24.80 -12.41 -2.77
CA GLU A 329 24.81 -11.67 -1.50
C GLU A 329 23.87 -12.30 -0.46
N VAL A 330 22.75 -12.91 -0.87
CA VAL A 330 21.90 -13.70 0.02
C VAL A 330 22.67 -14.89 0.61
N GLU A 331 23.40 -15.63 -0.23
CA GLU A 331 24.25 -16.73 0.21
C GLU A 331 25.33 -16.24 1.18
N LYS A 332 26.07 -15.18 0.81
CA LYS A 332 27.15 -14.65 1.65
C LYS A 332 26.68 -14.08 2.99
N GLN A 333 25.61 -13.28 2.99
CA GLN A 333 25.18 -12.57 4.20
C GLN A 333 24.40 -13.46 5.17
N PHE A 334 23.72 -14.50 4.67
CA PHE A 334 22.82 -15.31 5.51
C PHE A 334 23.22 -16.78 5.65
N PHE A 335 24.02 -17.35 4.73
CA PHE A 335 24.32 -18.78 4.72
C PHE A 335 25.81 -19.11 4.87
N LEU A 336 26.69 -18.27 4.35
CA LEU A 336 28.13 -18.38 4.59
C LEU A 336 28.44 -17.53 5.83
N GLY A 337 28.99 -18.14 6.87
CA GLY A 337 29.42 -17.37 8.04
C GLY A 337 30.49 -16.38 7.62
N GLU A 338 30.25 -15.08 7.75
CA GLU A 338 31.32 -14.11 7.63
C GLU A 338 32.33 -14.37 8.77
N SER A 339 33.53 -14.79 8.39
CA SER A 339 34.71 -14.79 9.24
C SER A 339 35.02 -13.36 9.65
N ASN A 340 34.95 -13.07 10.96
CA ASN A 340 35.56 -11.90 11.62
C ASN A 340 35.48 -10.58 10.84
N MET A 341 34.31 -9.96 10.80
CA MET A 341 34.22 -8.50 10.94
C MET A 341 33.46 -8.20 12.22
N GLU A 342 33.92 -7.20 12.95
CA GLU A 342 33.60 -6.87 14.34
C GLU A 342 32.15 -7.20 14.74
N LYS A 343 32.04 -7.97 15.82
CA LYS A 343 30.80 -8.32 16.53
C LYS A 343 30.19 -7.09 17.23
N ASN A 344 30.18 -5.94 16.57
CA ASN A 344 29.41 -4.78 16.97
C ASN A 344 27.96 -5.10 16.60
N MET A 345 27.11 -5.24 17.61
CA MET A 345 25.67 -5.44 17.43
C MET A 345 25.15 -4.39 16.44
N ASN A 346 24.68 -4.83 15.28
CA ASN A 346 24.24 -3.93 14.23
C ASN A 346 22.98 -3.20 14.73
N VAL A 347 23.07 -1.89 14.90
CA VAL A 347 21.96 -1.04 15.40
C VAL A 347 20.68 -1.28 14.60
N ASP A 348 20.81 -1.52 13.28
CA ASP A 348 19.66 -1.87 12.44
C ASP A 348 19.01 -3.19 12.88
N GLU A 349 19.77 -4.21 13.25
CA GLU A 349 19.22 -5.50 13.74
C GLU A 349 18.50 -5.34 15.09
N GLU A 350 19.03 -4.51 16.01
CA GLU A 350 18.34 -4.26 17.28
C GLU A 350 17.02 -3.49 17.07
N LEU A 351 17.01 -2.47 16.20
CA LEU A 351 15.80 -1.74 15.82
C LEU A 351 14.75 -2.66 15.18
N GLU A 352 15.19 -3.57 14.32
CA GLU A 352 14.32 -4.55 13.66
C GLU A 352 13.73 -5.55 14.65
N SER A 353 14.54 -6.03 15.59
CA SER A 353 14.08 -6.86 16.71
C SER A 353 12.99 -6.13 17.52
N PHE A 354 13.20 -4.85 17.86
CA PHE A 354 12.17 -4.05 18.55
C PHE A 354 10.91 -3.90 17.71
N TYR A 355 11.04 -3.65 16.41
CA TYR A 355 9.90 -3.51 15.51
C TYR A 355 9.10 -4.81 15.40
N ILE A 356 9.76 -5.95 15.17
CA ILE A 356 9.10 -7.26 15.08
C ILE A 356 8.39 -7.57 16.39
N LYS A 357 9.05 -7.35 17.54
CA LYS A 357 8.43 -7.52 18.85
C LYS A 357 7.20 -6.64 18.97
N ALA A 358 7.31 -5.34 18.67
CA ALA A 358 6.19 -4.39 18.70
C ALA A 358 5.02 -4.82 17.79
N SER A 359 5.30 -5.20 16.55
CA SER A 359 4.31 -5.68 15.57
C SER A 359 3.59 -6.95 16.03
N SER A 360 4.22 -7.77 16.87
CA SER A 360 3.66 -9.03 17.37
C SER A 360 2.76 -8.89 18.61
N LEU A 361 2.83 -7.76 19.33
CA LEU A 361 2.01 -7.52 20.52
C LEU A 361 0.53 -7.35 20.15
N LYS A 362 -0.36 -7.92 20.97
CA LYS A 362 -1.81 -7.82 20.77
C LYS A 362 -2.44 -6.72 21.62
N HIS A 363 -1.91 -6.48 22.80
CA HIS A 363 -2.48 -5.55 23.77
C HIS A 363 -1.42 -4.68 24.45
N GLU A 364 -1.80 -3.45 24.80
CA GLU A 364 -0.96 -2.51 25.55
C GLU A 364 -0.49 -3.07 26.90
N LYS A 365 -1.27 -3.98 27.52
CA LYS A 365 -0.93 -4.63 28.79
C LYS A 365 0.32 -5.52 28.72
N GLU A 366 0.77 -5.87 27.52
CA GLU A 366 2.02 -6.62 27.30
C GLU A 366 3.25 -5.70 27.36
N LEU A 367 3.05 -4.38 27.40
CA LEU A 367 4.11 -3.40 27.60
C LEU A 367 4.43 -3.29 29.10
N ASP A 368 5.71 -3.42 29.42
CA ASP A 368 6.23 -3.29 30.78
C ASP A 368 6.43 -1.82 31.15
N LEU A 369 5.31 -1.08 31.23
CA LEU A 369 5.24 0.32 31.64
C LEU A 369 4.05 0.54 32.59
N THR A 370 4.21 1.43 33.57
CA THR A 370 3.09 1.93 34.37
C THR A 370 2.12 2.74 33.51
N GLU A 371 0.88 2.92 33.97
CA GLU A 371 -0.12 3.73 33.26
C GLU A 371 0.35 5.17 33.03
N LEU A 372 1.02 5.77 34.03
CA LEU A 372 1.61 7.10 33.91
C LEU A 372 2.67 7.14 32.81
N GLN A 373 3.61 6.19 32.80
CA GLN A 373 4.67 6.14 31.79
C GLN A 373 4.09 5.90 30.38
N LEU A 374 3.11 5.01 30.26
CA LEU A 374 2.43 4.75 28.99
C LEU A 374 1.73 6.01 28.45
N ASN A 375 1.08 6.79 29.32
CA ASN A 375 0.45 8.06 28.94
C ASN A 375 1.47 9.09 28.45
N LEU A 376 2.68 9.14 29.01
CA LEU A 376 3.75 9.99 28.48
C LEU A 376 4.10 9.58 27.04
N VAL A 377 4.22 8.28 26.77
CA VAL A 377 4.51 7.78 25.42
C VAL A 377 3.37 8.12 24.45
N LYS A 378 2.10 7.91 24.84
CA LYS A 378 0.92 8.24 24.04
C LYS A 378 0.90 9.70 23.61
N ASN A 379 1.18 10.63 24.53
CA ASN A 379 1.25 12.06 24.24
C ASN A 379 2.27 12.41 23.12
N ILE A 380 3.36 11.64 23.00
CA ILE A 380 4.35 11.80 21.92
C ILE A 380 3.84 11.21 20.61
N VAL A 381 3.34 9.97 20.64
CA VAL A 381 2.94 9.23 19.43
C VAL A 381 1.71 9.86 18.77
N GLU A 382 0.73 10.34 19.53
CA GLU A 382 -0.45 11.02 18.99
C GLU A 382 -0.11 12.27 18.15
N LYS A 383 1.07 12.86 18.37
CA LYS A 383 1.58 14.02 17.63
C LYS A 383 2.73 13.67 16.70
N GLU A 384 2.99 12.39 16.42
CA GLU A 384 4.16 11.97 15.63
C GLU A 384 4.19 12.55 14.21
N GLU A 385 3.04 12.81 13.59
CA GLU A 385 2.96 13.41 12.25
C GLU A 385 3.26 14.92 12.23
N THR A 386 2.77 15.64 13.24
CA THR A 386 2.92 17.09 13.36
C THR A 386 4.20 17.49 14.09
N SER A 387 4.73 16.58 14.91
CA SER A 387 5.92 16.76 15.77
C SER A 387 6.95 15.66 15.52
N LYS A 388 7.18 15.32 14.24
CA LYS A 388 8.12 14.26 13.79
C LYS A 388 9.50 14.34 14.44
N GLY A 389 10.02 15.56 14.60
CA GLY A 389 11.30 15.80 15.24
C GLY A 389 11.36 15.30 16.67
N VAL A 390 10.31 15.54 17.47
CA VAL A 390 10.25 15.12 18.88
C VAL A 390 10.25 13.61 18.99
N TYR A 391 9.41 12.92 18.22
CA TYR A 391 9.39 11.45 18.20
C TYR A 391 10.75 10.89 17.78
N THR A 392 11.32 11.42 16.69
CA THR A 392 12.59 10.93 16.12
C THR A 392 13.74 11.13 17.09
N VAL A 393 13.86 12.31 17.70
CA VAL A 393 14.89 12.62 18.69
C VAL A 393 14.74 11.76 19.95
N LEU A 394 13.51 11.59 20.45
CA LEU A 394 13.27 10.74 21.61
C LEU A 394 13.66 9.29 21.35
N LEU A 395 13.23 8.73 20.21
CA LEU A 395 13.59 7.37 19.81
C LEU A 395 15.10 7.23 19.64
N THR A 396 15.76 8.25 19.08
CA THR A 396 17.23 8.30 18.96
C THR A 396 17.91 8.21 20.32
N SER A 397 17.51 9.05 21.27
CA SER A 397 18.08 9.06 22.61
C SER A 397 17.84 7.73 23.34
N LEU A 398 16.63 7.16 23.26
CA LEU A 398 16.31 5.90 23.91
C LEU A 398 17.13 4.72 23.34
N VAL A 399 17.23 4.62 22.02
CA VAL A 399 18.02 3.57 21.35
C VAL A 399 19.51 3.75 21.64
N TYR A 400 20.00 4.98 21.64
CA TYR A 400 21.40 5.23 22.02
C TYR A 400 21.68 4.81 23.47
N LYS A 401 20.76 5.13 24.40
CA LYS A 401 20.85 4.73 25.81
C LYS A 401 20.83 3.22 25.98
N SER A 402 19.98 2.50 25.24
CA SER A 402 19.90 1.04 25.34
C SER A 402 21.18 0.34 24.90
N LEU A 403 21.95 0.98 24.01
CA LEU A 403 23.26 0.53 23.54
C LEU A 403 24.42 1.00 24.44
N ASN A 404 24.26 2.15 25.10
CA ASN A 404 25.29 2.79 25.91
C ASN A 404 24.72 3.16 27.30
N PRO A 405 24.58 2.19 28.22
CA PRO A 405 23.87 2.40 29.49
C PRO A 405 24.44 3.52 30.37
N GLU A 406 25.75 3.75 30.29
CA GLU A 406 26.46 4.79 31.07
C GLU A 406 26.32 6.20 30.49
N GLN A 407 25.89 6.35 29.22
CA GLN A 407 25.75 7.66 28.59
C GLN A 407 24.49 8.37 29.11
N ASP A 408 24.62 9.60 29.63
CA ASP A 408 23.47 10.47 29.84
C ASP A 408 22.99 11.02 28.48
N VAL A 409 21.83 10.55 28.00
CA VAL A 409 21.33 10.90 26.66
C VAL A 409 20.63 12.25 26.60
N ARG A 410 20.50 12.97 27.72
CA ARG A 410 20.09 14.38 27.72
C ARG A 410 21.19 15.28 27.14
N ARG A 411 22.46 14.83 27.23
CA ARG A 411 23.64 15.51 26.69
C ARG A 411 23.89 15.11 25.24
N HIS A 412 23.05 15.62 24.36
CA HIS A 412 22.83 15.07 23.02
C HIS A 412 23.73 15.64 21.90
N GLN A 413 24.73 16.46 22.26
CA GLN A 413 25.73 16.96 21.32
C GLN A 413 27.14 16.64 21.78
N ALA A 414 28.02 16.28 20.83
CA ALA A 414 29.40 15.89 21.13
C ALA A 414 30.27 17.02 21.74
N ASN A 415 29.86 18.28 21.56
CA ASN A 415 30.51 19.44 22.17
C ASN A 415 30.03 19.74 23.60
N MET A 416 28.98 19.08 24.08
CA MET A 416 28.61 19.13 25.50
C MET A 416 29.61 18.31 26.31
N ASP A 417 29.84 18.71 27.56
CA ASP A 417 30.61 17.91 28.49
C ASP A 417 30.03 16.48 28.56
N ARG A 418 30.84 15.46 28.27
CA ARG A 418 30.41 14.04 28.17
C ARG A 418 29.20 13.81 27.26
N GLY A 419 29.00 14.63 26.22
CA GLY A 419 27.89 14.50 25.29
C GLY A 419 28.16 13.54 24.13
N TYR A 420 27.09 13.08 23.47
CA TYR A 420 27.16 12.18 22.32
C TYR A 420 26.64 12.85 21.03
N SER A 421 26.97 12.30 19.85
CA SER A 421 26.51 12.87 18.58
C SER A 421 25.13 12.33 18.16
N GLY A 422 24.06 12.85 18.75
CA GLY A 422 22.68 12.40 18.48
C GLY A 422 22.27 12.51 17.01
N ARG A 423 22.61 13.62 16.35
CA ARG A 423 22.33 13.85 14.92
C ARG A 423 23.01 12.83 14.01
N THR A 424 24.27 12.52 14.27
CA THR A 424 25.03 11.55 13.46
C THR A 424 24.43 10.16 13.61
N PHE A 425 24.08 9.77 14.84
CA PHE A 425 23.44 8.49 15.11
C PHE A 425 22.05 8.37 14.45
N ASP A 426 21.21 9.40 14.57
CA ASP A 426 19.89 9.45 13.93
C ASP A 426 19.98 9.34 12.40
N THR A 427 20.84 10.17 11.79
CA THR A 427 21.02 10.21 10.33
C THR A 427 21.48 8.84 9.80
N LYS A 428 22.28 8.12 10.58
CA LYS A 428 22.83 6.83 10.19
C LYS A 428 21.83 5.68 10.38
N TYR A 429 21.05 5.67 11.46
CA TYR A 429 20.25 4.50 11.84
C TYR A 429 18.75 4.78 11.98
N ILE A 430 18.36 5.77 12.78
CA ILE A 430 16.95 5.97 13.20
C ILE A 430 16.09 6.51 12.06
N THR A 431 16.46 7.63 11.45
CA THR A 431 15.68 8.18 10.34
C THR A 431 15.59 7.22 9.15
N PRO A 432 16.68 6.54 8.72
CA PRO A 432 16.60 5.48 7.72
C PRO A 432 15.64 4.35 8.10
N PHE A 433 15.70 3.86 9.34
CA PHE A 433 14.78 2.83 9.85
C PHE A 433 13.31 3.27 9.77
N LEU A 434 12.98 4.47 10.27
CA LEU A 434 11.61 4.99 10.22
C LEU A 434 11.06 5.08 8.79
N LYS A 435 11.90 5.49 7.83
CA LYS A 435 11.54 5.51 6.40
C LYS A 435 11.32 4.11 5.84
N ARG A 436 12.23 3.16 6.09
CA ARG A 436 12.09 1.77 5.64
C ARG A 436 10.82 1.13 6.21
N LYS A 437 10.44 1.45 7.44
CA LYS A 437 9.20 0.97 8.05
C LYS A 437 7.96 1.80 7.72
N GLN A 438 8.09 2.85 6.91
CA GLN A 438 6.98 3.73 6.50
C GLN A 438 6.17 4.28 7.70
N LEU A 439 6.84 4.53 8.83
CA LEU A 439 6.21 5.07 10.04
C LEU A 439 5.91 6.57 9.87
N LEU A 440 4.87 7.04 10.55
CA LEU A 440 4.35 8.40 10.40
C LEU A 440 5.34 9.49 10.83
N ALA A 441 6.16 9.17 11.84
CA ALA A 441 7.25 10.00 12.32
C ALA A 441 8.40 10.17 11.31
N ALA A 442 8.44 9.40 10.22
CA ALA A 442 9.55 9.43 9.27
C ALA A 442 9.78 10.85 8.71
N MET A 443 11.00 11.35 8.91
CA MET A 443 11.46 12.64 8.42
C MET A 443 12.22 12.51 7.10
N LYS A 444 12.33 13.60 6.33
CA LYS A 444 13.09 13.60 5.08
C LYS A 444 14.59 13.40 5.31
N GLU A 445 15.15 13.93 6.39
CA GLU A 445 16.60 13.93 6.64
C GLU A 445 16.96 13.51 8.06
N SER A 446 16.57 14.28 9.09
CA SER A 446 16.85 13.96 10.51
C SER A 446 15.90 14.69 11.45
N GLY A 447 15.62 14.09 12.62
CA GLY A 447 14.90 14.70 13.75
C GLY A 447 15.53 16.01 14.23
N TRP A 448 16.84 16.07 14.11
CA TRP A 448 17.70 17.14 14.61
C TRP A 448 17.76 18.38 13.71
N LEU A 449 17.04 18.41 12.58
CA LEU A 449 16.83 19.65 11.81
C LEU A 449 15.79 20.58 12.45
N THR A 450 15.16 20.14 13.53
CA THR A 450 14.24 20.95 14.32
C THR A 450 15.06 21.89 15.22
N ARG A 451 15.06 23.19 14.91
CA ARG A 451 15.87 24.23 15.61
C ARG A 451 15.74 24.21 17.14
N SER A 452 14.56 23.86 17.65
CA SER A 452 14.32 23.81 19.09
C SER A 452 14.79 22.53 19.77
N LEU A 453 15.21 21.52 19.00
CA LEU A 453 15.79 20.29 19.52
C LEU A 453 17.32 20.30 19.38
N GLU A 454 17.91 21.00 18.40
CA GLU A 454 19.37 21.08 18.22
C GLU A 454 20.10 22.07 19.14
N GLN A 455 19.45 22.64 20.15
CA GLN A 455 20.10 23.64 21.02
C GLN A 455 21.11 22.98 21.95
N PRO A 456 22.28 23.60 22.23
CA PRO A 456 23.30 23.03 23.09
C PRO A 456 22.93 23.15 24.58
N ILE A 457 21.73 22.72 24.94
CA ILE A 457 21.16 22.73 26.30
C ILE A 457 20.69 21.30 26.63
N PRO A 458 21.05 20.73 27.79
CA PRO A 458 20.60 19.40 28.18
C PRO A 458 19.06 19.28 28.24
N TYR A 459 18.52 18.14 27.84
CA TYR A 459 17.08 17.84 27.94
C TYR A 459 16.62 17.47 29.36
N ASP A 460 16.91 18.32 30.34
CA ASP A 460 16.36 18.20 31.69
C ASP A 460 14.99 18.89 31.81
N LEU A 461 14.36 18.81 32.99
CA LEU A 461 13.04 19.39 33.23
C LEU A 461 13.01 20.93 33.09
N ASN A 462 14.17 21.61 33.11
CA ASN A 462 14.32 23.05 32.95
C ASN A 462 14.64 23.46 31.50
N TYR A 463 14.62 22.52 30.55
CA TYR A 463 14.93 22.79 29.15
C TYR A 463 14.12 23.96 28.58
N THR A 464 14.81 25.02 28.13
CA THR A 464 14.19 26.27 27.66
C THR A 464 13.78 26.24 26.19
N GLY A 465 14.27 25.27 25.40
CA GLY A 465 13.95 25.14 24.00
C GLY A 465 12.44 24.98 23.73
N LYS A 466 11.96 25.59 22.65
CA LYS A 466 10.53 25.65 22.30
C LYS A 466 10.07 24.39 21.58
N ILE A 467 9.54 23.42 22.32
CA ILE A 467 8.82 22.26 21.75
C ILE A 467 7.33 22.60 21.69
N SER A 468 6.72 22.48 20.51
CA SER A 468 5.31 22.79 20.29
C SER A 468 4.39 21.78 21.00
N GLY A 469 3.43 22.29 21.77
CA GLY A 469 2.50 21.51 22.59
C GLY A 469 3.06 21.26 24.00
N SER A 470 2.44 21.85 25.02
CA SER A 470 2.87 21.75 26.41
C SER A 470 2.98 20.29 26.89
N LYS A 471 1.95 19.48 26.61
CA LYS A 471 1.93 18.04 26.93
C LYS A 471 3.03 17.25 26.23
N VAL A 472 3.35 17.59 24.97
CA VAL A 472 4.41 16.93 24.19
C VAL A 472 5.77 17.25 24.78
N LYS A 473 6.04 18.53 25.05
CA LYS A 473 7.27 18.99 25.71
C LYS A 473 7.45 18.31 27.06
N GLU A 474 6.43 18.36 27.90
CA GLU A 474 6.44 17.76 29.24
C GLU A 474 6.70 16.26 29.18
N SER A 475 6.01 15.54 28.27
CA SER A 475 6.18 14.09 28.14
C SER A 475 7.56 13.72 27.62
N PHE A 476 8.10 14.48 26.67
CA PHE A 476 9.45 14.28 26.13
C PHE A 476 10.51 14.38 27.24
N LEU A 477 10.46 15.44 28.05
CA LEU A 477 11.42 15.66 29.14
C LEU A 477 11.21 14.66 30.28
N LYS A 478 9.97 14.33 30.64
CA LYS A 478 9.66 13.35 31.69
C LYS A 478 10.12 11.95 31.32
N ILE A 479 9.99 11.52 30.06
CA ILE A 479 10.51 10.22 29.63
C ILE A 479 12.03 10.17 29.82
N LEU A 480 12.77 11.20 29.40
CA LEU A 480 14.22 11.24 29.61
C LEU A 480 14.61 11.28 31.10
N TYR A 481 13.81 11.95 31.94
CA TYR A 481 13.97 11.93 33.40
C TYR A 481 13.75 10.53 34.00
N GLU A 482 12.71 9.80 33.58
CA GLU A 482 12.47 8.41 34.00
C GLU A 482 13.66 7.50 33.68
N ILE A 483 14.26 7.69 32.50
CA ILE A 483 15.44 6.92 32.09
C ILE A 483 16.68 7.28 32.90
N GLU A 484 17.00 8.57 33.02
CA GLU A 484 18.28 8.99 33.60
C GLU A 484 18.29 9.04 35.12
N GLU A 485 17.21 9.53 35.74
CA GLU A 485 17.12 9.74 37.19
C GLU A 485 16.45 8.56 37.90
N ARG A 486 15.40 7.96 37.30
CA ARG A 486 14.70 6.80 37.87
C ARG A 486 15.24 5.45 37.38
N LYS A 487 16.27 5.46 36.52
CA LYS A 487 16.94 4.27 35.98
C LYS A 487 15.99 3.26 35.33
N GLN A 488 14.91 3.75 34.73
CA GLN A 488 13.96 2.90 34.01
C GLN A 488 14.60 2.33 32.73
N ASN A 489 14.15 1.15 32.31
CA ASN A 489 14.71 0.47 31.15
C ASN A 489 14.28 1.15 29.84
N PRO A 490 15.18 1.75 29.05
CA PRO A 490 14.83 2.43 27.80
C PRO A 490 14.17 1.49 26.78
N LYS A 491 14.47 0.19 26.84
CA LYS A 491 13.89 -0.81 25.92
C LYS A 491 12.37 -0.90 26.03
N ASN A 492 11.79 -0.67 27.21
CA ASN A 492 10.35 -0.69 27.42
C ASN A 492 9.67 0.52 26.73
N PHE A 493 10.29 1.69 26.80
CA PHE A 493 9.81 2.90 26.13
C PHE A 493 9.96 2.82 24.60
N ILE A 494 11.07 2.28 24.09
CA ILE A 494 11.26 2.02 22.65
C ILE A 494 10.15 1.11 22.12
N LEU A 495 9.91 0.00 22.82
CA LEU A 495 8.88 -0.97 22.43
C LEU A 495 7.48 -0.34 22.43
N ALA A 496 7.16 0.45 23.45
CA ALA A 496 5.88 1.16 23.54
C ALA A 496 5.71 2.21 22.43
N MET A 497 6.76 2.99 22.13
CA MET A 497 6.74 3.98 21.05
C MET A 497 6.47 3.31 19.70
N LEU A 498 7.19 2.24 19.39
CA LEU A 498 7.01 1.52 18.12
C LEU A 498 5.65 0.84 18.05
N TYR A 499 5.20 0.18 19.12
CA TYR A 499 3.89 -0.46 19.16
C TYR A 499 2.77 0.55 18.89
N LEU A 500 2.76 1.68 19.60
CA LEU A 500 1.75 2.71 19.44
C LEU A 500 1.84 3.37 18.04
N SER A 501 3.04 3.60 17.51
CA SER A 501 3.23 4.16 16.16
C SER A 501 2.75 3.19 15.07
N ILE A 502 3.01 1.89 15.22
CA ILE A 502 2.48 0.84 14.34
C ILE A 502 0.95 0.86 14.39
N LYS A 503 0.33 0.88 15.58
CA LYS A 503 -1.13 0.93 15.72
C LYS A 503 -1.74 2.21 15.12
N SER A 504 -1.10 3.36 15.34
CA SER A 504 -1.45 4.66 14.74
C SER A 504 -1.41 4.60 13.21
N LYS A 505 -0.41 3.94 12.64
CA LYS A 505 -0.28 3.76 11.18
C LYS A 505 -1.28 2.74 10.62
N GLU A 506 -1.44 1.58 11.26
CA GLU A 506 -2.48 0.59 10.92
C GLU A 506 -3.86 1.25 10.89
N ALA A 507 -4.15 2.12 11.87
CA ALA A 507 -5.40 2.87 11.96
C ALA A 507 -5.73 3.67 10.69
N LYS A 508 -4.69 4.14 9.99
CA LYS A 508 -4.79 4.99 8.81
C LYS A 508 -4.70 4.23 7.48
N SER A 509 -4.39 2.92 7.50
CA SER A 509 -4.08 2.13 6.29
C SER A 509 -5.11 1.08 5.90
N ILE A 510 -6.31 1.04 6.51
CA ILE A 510 -7.34 0.06 6.11
C ILE A 510 -7.94 0.41 4.76
N GLN A 511 -7.75 -0.51 3.82
CA GLN A 511 -8.51 -0.62 2.58
C GLN A 511 -9.75 -1.49 2.82
N LEU A 512 -10.93 -1.01 2.43
CA LEU A 512 -12.20 -1.69 2.64
C LEU A 512 -12.41 -2.79 1.59
N ILE A 513 -12.92 -3.95 2.01
CA ILE A 513 -13.30 -5.03 1.10
C ILE A 513 -14.54 -4.60 0.32
N ASN A 514 -14.46 -4.67 -1.00
CA ASN A 514 -15.62 -4.57 -1.86
C ASN A 514 -16.10 -5.98 -2.26
N PRO A 515 -17.31 -6.41 -1.86
CA PRO A 515 -17.83 -7.73 -2.22
C PRO A 515 -18.27 -7.84 -3.69
N VAL A 516 -18.23 -6.74 -4.46
CA VAL A 516 -18.49 -6.74 -5.91
C VAL A 516 -17.25 -7.27 -6.65
N ILE A 517 -17.22 -8.58 -6.91
CA ILE A 517 -16.07 -9.28 -7.54
C ILE A 517 -16.15 -9.24 -9.09
N SER A 518 -17.36 -9.09 -9.63
CA SER A 518 -17.74 -8.81 -11.03
C SER A 518 -19.24 -8.44 -11.05
N GLU A 519 -19.79 -7.88 -12.14
CA GLU A 519 -21.24 -7.55 -12.27
C GLU A 519 -22.09 -8.79 -11.98
N THR A 520 -22.48 -8.95 -10.72
CA THR A 520 -23.17 -10.15 -10.23
C THR A 520 -24.50 -9.80 -9.60
N LYS A 521 -24.83 -8.50 -9.49
CA LYS A 521 -25.98 -7.98 -8.76
C LYS A 521 -26.05 -8.66 -7.40
N VAL A 522 -25.15 -8.27 -6.50
CA VAL A 522 -25.13 -8.82 -5.13
C VAL A 522 -26.57 -8.80 -4.60
N ASN A 523 -27.04 -9.98 -4.17
CA ASN A 523 -28.42 -10.17 -3.77
C ASN A 523 -28.79 -9.14 -2.69
N ILE A 524 -29.94 -8.48 -2.85
CA ILE A 524 -30.47 -7.49 -1.91
C ILE A 524 -30.48 -8.04 -0.49
N ASP A 525 -30.91 -9.29 -0.28
CA ASP A 525 -30.93 -9.91 1.06
C ASP A 525 -29.53 -9.98 1.67
N LYS A 526 -28.51 -10.21 0.83
CA LYS A 526 -27.10 -10.23 1.24
C LYS A 526 -26.59 -8.84 1.60
N ILE A 527 -26.96 -7.82 0.82
CA ILE A 527 -26.63 -6.43 1.14
C ILE A 527 -27.23 -6.05 2.49
N ILE A 528 -28.49 -6.42 2.73
CA ILE A 528 -29.16 -6.16 4.00
C ILE A 528 -28.48 -6.91 5.16
N GLU A 529 -28.04 -8.15 4.96
CA GLU A 529 -27.27 -8.91 5.96
C GLU A 529 -25.93 -8.24 6.30
N TYR A 530 -25.19 -7.74 5.30
CA TYR A 530 -23.95 -7.00 5.53
C TYR A 530 -24.18 -5.72 6.32
N LEU A 531 -25.18 -4.92 5.92
CA LEU A 531 -25.53 -3.68 6.62
C LEU A 531 -25.99 -3.96 8.04
N HIS A 532 -26.85 -4.97 8.24
CA HIS A 532 -27.31 -5.36 9.57
C HIS A 532 -26.12 -5.76 10.45
N SER A 533 -25.25 -6.64 9.95
CA SER A 533 -24.06 -7.09 10.69
C SER A 533 -23.12 -5.94 11.02
N HIS A 534 -23.02 -4.95 10.13
CA HIS A 534 -22.18 -3.78 10.32
C HIS A 534 -22.78 -2.81 11.34
N PHE A 535 -24.06 -2.50 11.24
CA PHE A 535 -24.76 -1.60 12.17
C PHE A 535 -24.73 -2.13 13.60
N TYR A 536 -24.92 -3.44 13.77
CA TYR A 536 -25.02 -4.10 15.07
C TYR A 536 -23.72 -4.77 15.53
N TYR A 537 -22.60 -4.50 14.87
CA TYR A 537 -21.31 -4.98 15.33
C TYR A 537 -20.98 -4.41 16.72
N LYS A 538 -20.30 -5.20 17.56
CA LYS A 538 -19.94 -4.79 18.93
C LYS A 538 -18.73 -3.86 18.93
N TYR A 539 -18.98 -2.55 18.80
CA TYR A 539 -17.97 -1.50 18.87
C TYR A 539 -17.56 -1.16 20.31
N LYS A 540 -16.27 -0.87 20.52
CA LYS A 540 -15.71 -0.43 21.82
C LYS A 540 -15.91 1.06 22.08
N THR A 541 -16.26 1.84 21.06
CA THR A 541 -16.51 3.29 21.13
C THR A 541 -17.94 3.61 20.70
N ARG A 542 -18.51 4.76 21.13
CA ARG A 542 -19.80 5.26 20.58
C ARG A 542 -19.60 5.62 19.10
N GLY A 543 -20.46 5.13 18.21
CA GLY A 543 -20.32 5.37 16.77
C GLY A 543 -21.20 4.56 15.81
N ALA A 544 -21.94 3.54 16.26
CA ALA A 544 -22.81 2.76 15.37
C ALA A 544 -23.88 3.61 14.64
N SER A 545 -24.33 4.71 15.26
CA SER A 545 -25.41 5.56 14.74
C SER A 545 -25.09 6.29 13.43
N ILE A 546 -23.81 6.46 13.07
CA ILE A 546 -23.43 7.09 11.78
C ILE A 546 -23.55 6.11 10.60
N LEU A 547 -23.45 4.80 10.84
CA LEU A 547 -23.47 3.79 9.78
C LEU A 547 -24.80 3.73 9.00
N PRO A 548 -25.98 3.79 9.65
CA PRO A 548 -27.25 3.91 8.95
C PRO A 548 -27.37 5.17 8.11
N VAL A 549 -26.84 6.30 8.59
CA VAL A 549 -26.83 7.58 7.85
C VAL A 549 -26.02 7.44 6.58
N VAL A 550 -24.79 6.92 6.69
CA VAL A 550 -23.90 6.69 5.54
C VAL A 550 -24.53 5.71 4.55
N ALA A 551 -25.21 4.66 5.03
CA ALA A 551 -25.89 3.70 4.17
C ALA A 551 -27.04 4.35 3.39
N LEU A 552 -27.92 5.09 4.06
CA LEU A 552 -29.01 5.81 3.40
C LEU A 552 -28.48 6.89 2.45
N TYR A 553 -27.44 7.64 2.82
CA TYR A 553 -26.82 8.63 1.94
C TYR A 553 -26.32 7.99 0.63
N SER A 554 -25.62 6.86 0.74
CA SER A 554 -25.11 6.08 -0.40
C SER A 554 -26.24 5.56 -1.29
N LEU A 555 -27.39 5.22 -0.71
CA LEU A 555 -28.59 4.86 -1.44
C LEU A 555 -29.17 6.05 -2.19
N TYR A 556 -29.22 7.22 -1.56
CA TYR A 556 -29.70 8.47 -2.18
C TYR A 556 -28.84 8.84 -3.40
N GLU A 557 -27.52 8.73 -3.31
CA GLU A 557 -26.61 8.91 -4.46
C GLU A 557 -26.97 8.00 -5.66
N CYS A 558 -27.47 6.79 -5.40
CA CYS A 558 -27.89 5.87 -6.44
C CYS A 558 -29.26 6.24 -7.01
N ILE A 559 -30.28 6.36 -6.15
CA ILE A 559 -31.68 6.55 -6.59
C ILE A 559 -31.91 7.90 -7.26
N LEU A 560 -31.14 8.95 -6.93
CA LEU A 560 -31.24 10.25 -7.60
C LEU A 560 -30.92 10.15 -9.10
N THR A 561 -30.04 9.20 -9.48
CA THR A 561 -29.61 9.02 -10.86
C THR A 561 -30.49 8.07 -11.67
N GLU A 562 -31.28 7.21 -11.00
CA GLU A 562 -32.01 6.11 -11.66
C GLU A 562 -33.54 6.27 -11.60
N ILE A 563 -34.06 6.97 -10.59
CA ILE A 563 -35.51 7.10 -10.40
C ILE A 563 -36.00 8.45 -10.93
N LYS A 564 -36.90 8.41 -11.92
CA LYS A 564 -37.50 9.58 -12.58
C LYS A 564 -38.04 10.66 -11.62
N ARG A 565 -38.52 10.27 -10.44
CA ARG A 565 -39.00 11.20 -9.39
C ARG A 565 -37.94 12.24 -9.01
N PHE A 566 -36.66 11.87 -9.06
CA PHE A 566 -35.54 12.72 -8.68
C PHE A 566 -34.87 13.44 -9.85
N GLU A 567 -35.50 13.44 -11.03
CA GLU A 567 -35.01 14.21 -12.16
C GLU A 567 -34.91 15.71 -11.79
N ASN A 568 -33.76 16.32 -12.10
CA ASN A 568 -33.41 17.69 -11.71
C ASN A 568 -33.52 17.95 -10.20
N LYS A 569 -33.08 16.98 -9.38
CA LYS A 569 -32.92 17.12 -7.92
C LYS A 569 -31.45 16.98 -7.54
N GLU A 570 -31.06 17.62 -6.45
CA GLU A 570 -29.68 17.63 -5.96
C GLU A 570 -29.62 17.10 -4.52
N LEU A 571 -28.66 16.21 -4.24
CA LEU A 571 -28.38 15.72 -2.89
C LEU A 571 -27.35 16.62 -2.22
N GLN A 572 -27.64 17.16 -1.04
CA GLN A 572 -26.66 17.94 -0.29
C GLN A 572 -25.47 17.09 0.16
N GLU A 573 -24.31 17.71 0.34
CA GLU A 573 -23.14 17.02 0.89
C GLU A 573 -23.39 16.58 2.34
N LEU A 574 -22.92 15.37 2.68
CA LEU A 574 -23.04 14.83 4.03
C LEU A 574 -22.17 15.66 5.01
N SER A 575 -22.81 16.51 5.83
CA SER A 575 -22.13 17.35 6.83
C SER A 575 -21.65 16.55 8.04
N SER A 576 -20.63 17.03 8.76
CA SER A 576 -20.14 16.37 9.99
C SER A 576 -21.15 16.51 11.16
N HIS A 577 -21.65 15.40 11.71
CA HIS A 577 -22.45 15.29 12.93
C HIS A 577 -21.67 15.58 14.24
N ASN A 578 -20.78 16.58 14.23
CA ASN A 578 -20.31 17.21 15.46
C ASN A 578 -21.00 18.56 15.65
N SER A 579 -22.29 18.51 15.96
CA SER A 579 -22.87 19.43 16.93
C SER A 579 -24.16 18.85 17.48
N SER A 580 -24.20 18.80 18.81
CA SER A 580 -25.40 18.86 19.63
C SER A 580 -26.58 19.55 18.93
N ASP A 581 -27.74 18.91 19.00
CA ASP A 581 -29.06 19.51 18.83
C ASP A 581 -29.07 20.94 19.41
N ARG A 582 -29.31 21.93 18.52
CA ARG A 582 -29.79 23.32 18.76
C ARG A 582 -29.06 24.44 17.99
N SER A 583 -27.97 24.21 17.25
CA SER A 583 -27.25 25.35 16.62
C SER A 583 -26.77 25.20 15.17
N SER A 584 -27.07 24.12 14.44
CA SER A 584 -26.58 23.95 13.05
C SER A 584 -27.56 24.35 11.94
N GLY A 585 -28.86 24.53 12.23
CA GLY A 585 -29.83 24.95 11.20
C GLY A 585 -30.09 23.91 10.08
N ASN A 586 -29.60 22.67 10.21
CA ASN A 586 -29.87 21.60 9.24
C ASN A 586 -31.27 20.99 9.46
N THR A 587 -32.05 20.88 8.38
CA THR A 587 -33.44 20.42 8.43
C THR A 587 -33.59 18.91 8.61
N GLY A 588 -32.54 18.11 8.39
CA GLY A 588 -32.46 16.66 8.64
C GLY A 588 -31.06 16.09 8.36
N ASP A 589 -30.88 14.77 8.48
CA ASP A 589 -29.59 14.08 8.27
C ASP A 589 -29.23 13.95 6.78
N ILE A 590 -30.23 13.79 5.92
CA ILE A 590 -30.07 13.78 4.45
C ILE A 590 -31.10 14.76 3.87
N VAL A 591 -30.65 15.61 2.95
CA VAL A 591 -31.48 16.64 2.32
C VAL A 591 -31.35 16.57 0.80
N VAL A 592 -32.49 16.51 0.11
CA VAL A 592 -32.62 16.62 -1.33
C VAL A 592 -33.29 17.95 -1.67
N LEU A 593 -32.68 18.70 -2.58
CA LEU A 593 -33.18 19.96 -3.08
C LEU A 593 -33.81 19.82 -4.47
N ASP A 594 -34.74 20.70 -4.79
CA ASP A 594 -35.21 20.88 -6.16
C ASP A 594 -34.36 21.85 -6.99
N ALA A 595 -34.72 22.03 -8.26
CA ALA A 595 -33.99 22.89 -9.20
C ALA A 595 -33.99 24.38 -8.79
N GLU A 596 -34.86 24.76 -7.86
CA GLU A 596 -34.97 26.13 -7.31
C GLU A 596 -34.29 26.24 -5.94
N ASN A 597 -33.55 25.21 -5.51
CA ASN A 597 -32.92 25.07 -4.19
C ASN A 597 -33.91 25.01 -3.01
N ASN A 598 -35.17 24.65 -3.25
CA ASN A 598 -36.13 24.40 -2.17
C ASN A 598 -36.00 22.98 -1.63
N LEU A 599 -36.41 22.76 -0.38
CA LEU A 599 -36.42 21.44 0.23
C LEU A 599 -37.42 20.53 -0.49
N TYR A 600 -36.92 19.48 -1.13
CA TYR A 600 -37.74 18.49 -1.80
C TYR A 600 -38.06 17.32 -0.85
N GLU A 601 -37.02 16.69 -0.31
CA GLU A 601 -37.13 15.53 0.55
C GLU A 601 -36.08 15.59 1.66
N VAL A 602 -36.50 15.32 2.90
CA VAL A 602 -35.63 15.33 4.07
C VAL A 602 -35.73 13.98 4.79
N VAL A 603 -34.61 13.45 5.25
CA VAL A 603 -34.54 12.20 6.00
C VAL A 603 -33.89 12.45 7.36
N GLU A 604 -34.58 12.05 8.42
CA GLU A 604 -34.08 12.02 9.79
C GLU A 604 -33.99 10.56 10.25
N ILE A 605 -32.85 10.19 10.83
CA ILE A 605 -32.43 8.81 11.06
C ILE A 605 -32.19 8.60 12.56
N LYS A 606 -32.81 7.56 13.11
CA LYS A 606 -32.75 7.20 14.53
C LYS A 606 -32.18 5.78 14.68
N PHE A 607 -31.06 5.68 15.38
CA PHE A 607 -30.43 4.39 15.68
C PHE A 607 -30.72 3.99 17.13
N ASP A 608 -31.33 2.82 17.31
CA ASP A 608 -31.75 2.24 18.58
C ASP A 608 -32.71 3.14 19.40
N ILE A 609 -33.53 3.91 18.69
CA ILE A 609 -34.52 4.82 19.28
C ILE A 609 -35.86 4.61 18.57
N LYS A 610 -36.92 4.28 19.32
CA LYS A 610 -38.26 4.13 18.75
C LYS A 610 -38.81 5.51 18.33
N PRO A 611 -39.43 5.63 17.15
CA PRO A 611 -40.20 6.82 16.80
C PRO A 611 -41.32 7.05 17.82
N ASP A 612 -41.56 8.31 18.19
CA ASP A 612 -42.64 8.70 19.10
C ASP A 612 -43.35 9.97 18.62
N LEU A 613 -44.43 10.34 19.31
CA LEU A 613 -45.22 11.52 18.99
C LEU A 613 -44.42 12.83 19.11
N ILE A 614 -43.46 12.89 20.03
CA ILE A 614 -42.65 14.10 20.29
C ILE A 614 -41.75 14.37 19.09
N MET A 615 -41.13 13.35 18.52
CA MET A 615 -40.32 13.49 17.31
C MET A 615 -41.13 14.03 16.13
N ILE A 616 -42.38 13.59 15.96
CA ILE A 616 -43.26 14.10 14.90
C ILE A 616 -43.63 15.58 15.14
N GLN A 617 -43.89 15.97 16.39
CA GLN A 617 -44.12 17.36 16.75
C GLN A 617 -42.87 18.23 16.49
N ASP A 618 -41.68 17.70 16.73
CA ASP A 618 -40.44 18.42 16.45
C ASP A 618 -40.18 18.54 14.95
N ILE A 619 -40.51 17.54 14.14
CA ILE A 619 -40.51 17.64 12.68
C ILE A 619 -41.46 18.76 12.23
N TYR A 620 -42.70 18.79 12.74
CA TYR A 620 -43.67 19.84 12.41
C TYR A 620 -43.12 21.25 12.68
N LYS A 621 -42.47 21.44 13.83
CA LYS A 621 -41.81 22.73 14.15
C LYS A 621 -40.70 23.07 13.16
N LYS A 622 -39.83 22.10 12.81
CA LYS A 622 -38.71 22.30 11.87
C LYS A 622 -39.19 22.73 10.49
N ILE A 623 -40.30 22.17 10.00
CA ILE A 623 -40.81 22.42 8.65
C ILE A 623 -41.83 23.56 8.59
N SER A 624 -42.26 24.10 9.73
CA SER A 624 -43.33 25.11 9.80
C SER A 624 -43.07 26.40 9.00
N SER A 625 -41.81 26.74 8.75
CA SER A 625 -41.39 27.92 7.99
C SER A 625 -40.81 27.60 6.61
N THR A 626 -40.90 26.34 6.14
CA THR A 626 -40.28 25.88 4.90
C THR A 626 -41.20 24.94 4.12
N THR A 627 -41.27 25.07 2.81
CA THR A 627 -42.01 24.13 1.97
C THR A 627 -41.17 22.87 1.73
N VAL A 628 -41.62 21.72 2.23
CA VAL A 628 -40.99 20.41 1.97
C VAL A 628 -42.03 19.38 1.55
N GLN A 629 -41.76 18.65 0.46
CA GLN A 629 -42.74 17.71 -0.08
C GLN A 629 -42.83 16.42 0.76
N ARG A 630 -41.68 15.89 1.21
CA ARG A 630 -41.60 14.65 1.97
C ARG A 630 -40.60 14.71 3.11
N TYR A 631 -40.98 14.18 4.26
CA TYR A 631 -40.12 14.07 5.42
C TYR A 631 -40.13 12.62 5.93
N TYR A 632 -38.96 11.97 5.94
CA TYR A 632 -38.81 10.62 6.46
C TYR A 632 -38.28 10.65 7.89
N LEU A 633 -38.92 9.92 8.79
CA LEU A 633 -38.38 9.56 10.10
C LEU A 633 -38.10 8.05 10.09
N LEU A 634 -36.84 7.70 9.88
CA LEU A 634 -36.41 6.31 9.76
C LEU A 634 -35.75 5.84 11.05
N SER A 635 -36.15 4.67 11.55
CA SER A 635 -35.55 4.08 12.74
C SER A 635 -35.09 2.64 12.55
N THR A 636 -34.12 2.18 13.35
CA THR A 636 -33.85 0.74 13.49
C THR A 636 -34.85 0.01 14.38
N LEU A 637 -35.60 0.74 15.22
CA LEU A 637 -36.64 0.17 16.08
C LEU A 637 -38.04 0.54 15.59
N GLU A 638 -38.97 -0.38 15.73
CA GLU A 638 -40.38 -0.13 15.42
C GLU A 638 -41.05 0.68 16.53
N MET A 639 -42.04 1.47 16.13
CA MET A 639 -42.88 2.24 17.04
C MET A 639 -43.87 1.33 17.76
N ASP A 640 -44.17 1.65 19.01
CA ASP A 640 -45.14 0.91 19.82
C ASP A 640 -46.57 1.07 19.27
N ASP A 641 -47.32 -0.04 19.24
CA ASP A 641 -48.66 -0.09 18.64
C ASP A 641 -49.65 0.89 19.30
N GLU A 642 -49.51 1.10 20.61
CA GLU A 642 -50.37 2.00 21.41
C GLU A 642 -50.28 3.48 20.99
N HIS A 643 -49.24 3.88 20.25
CA HIS A 643 -49.03 5.26 19.80
C HIS A 643 -49.22 5.44 18.28
N LYS A 644 -49.55 4.37 17.53
CA LYS A 644 -49.74 4.43 16.08
C LYS A 644 -50.86 5.35 15.66
N ASP A 645 -52.01 5.28 16.33
CA ASP A 645 -53.19 6.07 15.94
C ASP A 645 -53.00 7.56 16.18
N SER A 646 -52.38 7.95 17.31
CA SER A 646 -52.11 9.35 17.62
C SER A 646 -51.04 9.96 16.69
N VAL A 647 -49.99 9.20 16.38
CA VAL A 647 -48.96 9.60 15.42
C VAL A 647 -49.53 9.74 14.01
N ASN A 648 -50.32 8.77 13.55
CA ASN A 648 -50.96 8.83 12.23
C ASN A 648 -51.96 9.99 12.13
N GLY A 649 -52.70 10.28 13.22
CA GLY A 649 -53.57 11.46 13.30
C GLY A 649 -52.80 12.76 13.06
N LEU A 650 -51.68 12.96 13.77
CA LEU A 650 -50.84 14.15 13.61
C LEU A 650 -50.19 14.21 12.22
N ILE A 651 -49.73 13.10 11.66
CA ILE A 651 -49.18 13.06 10.29
C ILE A 651 -50.22 13.50 9.26
N ASN A 652 -51.47 13.07 9.39
CA ASN A 652 -52.55 13.47 8.49
C ASN A 652 -52.86 14.96 8.62
N GLU A 653 -52.90 15.48 9.85
CA GLU A 653 -53.08 16.92 10.10
C GLU A 653 -51.97 17.75 9.44
N ILE A 654 -50.71 17.33 9.56
CA ILE A 654 -49.56 18.01 8.94
C ILE A 654 -49.67 18.00 7.40
N LYS A 655 -50.12 16.88 6.84
CA LYS A 655 -50.32 16.75 5.40
C LYS A 655 -51.43 17.68 4.89
N GLU A 656 -52.54 17.79 5.63
CA GLU A 656 -53.65 18.68 5.27
C GLU A 656 -53.28 20.16 5.41
N ASN A 657 -52.57 20.52 6.47
CA ASN A 657 -52.24 21.92 6.79
C ASN A 657 -51.02 22.46 6.03
N GLN A 658 -50.00 21.63 5.78
CA GLN A 658 -48.72 22.05 5.19
C GLN A 658 -48.38 21.36 3.87
N GLY A 659 -49.18 20.39 3.44
CA GLY A 659 -48.92 19.64 2.20
C GLY A 659 -47.71 18.69 2.26
N CYS A 660 -47.05 18.56 3.42
CA CYS A 660 -45.90 17.68 3.62
C CYS A 660 -46.34 16.25 3.95
N GLN A 661 -45.78 15.26 3.25
CA GLN A 661 -45.99 13.85 3.59
C GLN A 661 -44.89 13.37 4.56
N ILE A 662 -45.26 13.14 5.82
CA ILE A 662 -44.38 12.50 6.80
C ILE A 662 -44.48 10.97 6.67
N ILE A 663 -43.33 10.30 6.62
CA ILE A 663 -43.22 8.84 6.48
C ILE A 663 -42.37 8.29 7.62
N VAL A 664 -42.99 7.48 8.49
CA VAL A 664 -42.31 6.77 9.58
C VAL A 664 -42.08 5.33 9.16
N ASN A 665 -40.83 4.85 9.14
CA ASN A 665 -40.52 3.49 8.71
C ASN A 665 -39.21 2.93 9.29
N GLY A 666 -38.97 1.64 9.11
CA GLY A 666 -37.69 0.99 9.42
C GLY A 666 -36.58 1.35 8.41
N ILE A 667 -35.34 1.48 8.88
CA ILE A 667 -34.16 1.77 8.04
C ILE A 667 -33.89 0.64 7.04
N LEU A 668 -33.66 -0.59 7.53
CA LEU A 668 -33.34 -1.73 6.65
C LEU A 668 -34.50 -2.06 5.68
N PRO A 669 -35.78 -2.06 6.10
CA PRO A 669 -36.91 -2.18 5.17
C PRO A 669 -36.92 -1.12 4.07
N THR A 670 -36.59 0.13 4.40
CA THR A 670 -36.54 1.23 3.43
C THR A 670 -35.40 1.04 2.43
N ILE A 671 -34.20 0.68 2.91
CA ILE A 671 -33.07 0.35 2.03
C ILE A 671 -33.43 -0.82 1.11
N LYS A 672 -34.00 -1.89 1.66
CA LYS A 672 -34.44 -3.07 0.91
C LYS A 672 -35.43 -2.72 -0.19
N TYR A 673 -36.39 -1.83 0.09
CA TYR A 673 -37.37 -1.37 -0.89
C TYR A 673 -36.71 -0.64 -2.06
N TYR A 674 -35.86 0.35 -1.80
CA TYR A 674 -35.23 1.14 -2.85
C TYR A 674 -34.16 0.36 -3.63
N LEU A 675 -33.45 -0.58 -3.01
CA LEU A 675 -32.54 -1.47 -3.73
C LEU A 675 -33.25 -2.29 -4.81
N ARG A 676 -34.55 -2.60 -4.66
CA ARG A 676 -35.35 -3.29 -5.69
C ARG A 676 -35.64 -2.41 -6.91
N LEU A 677 -35.52 -1.09 -6.76
CA LEU A 677 -35.76 -0.13 -7.82
C LEU A 677 -34.49 0.19 -8.62
N LEU A 678 -33.31 -0.19 -8.12
CA LEU A 678 -32.04 0.02 -8.80
C LEU A 678 -31.85 -1.00 -9.92
N GLU A 679 -31.30 -0.57 -11.04
CA GLU A 679 -30.92 -1.45 -12.14
C GLU A 679 -29.77 -2.37 -11.73
N ASN A 680 -28.84 -1.82 -10.92
CA ASN A 680 -27.66 -2.52 -10.41
C ASN A 680 -27.40 -2.18 -8.93
N THR A 681 -27.57 -3.18 -8.06
CA THR A 681 -27.31 -3.08 -6.62
C THR A 681 -25.82 -2.99 -6.28
N ASP A 682 -24.92 -3.34 -7.20
CA ASP A 682 -23.48 -3.24 -6.99
C ASP A 682 -23.04 -1.76 -6.81
N LYS A 683 -23.71 -0.83 -7.51
CA LYS A 683 -23.46 0.62 -7.38
C LYS A 683 -23.68 1.13 -5.95
N PHE A 684 -24.70 0.59 -5.27
CA PHE A 684 -24.98 0.95 -3.88
C PHE A 684 -23.80 0.55 -2.97
N LEU A 685 -23.27 -0.66 -3.12
CA LEU A 685 -22.15 -1.13 -2.32
C LEU A 685 -20.87 -0.34 -2.61
N GLU A 686 -20.63 0.01 -3.87
CA GLU A 686 -19.51 0.89 -4.26
C GLU A 686 -19.61 2.25 -3.58
N LYS A 687 -20.79 2.88 -3.60
CA LYS A 687 -21.06 4.16 -2.92
C LYS A 687 -20.94 4.06 -1.41
N TYR A 688 -21.44 2.97 -0.82
CA TYR A 688 -21.33 2.74 0.61
C TYR A 688 -19.88 2.65 1.07
N ILE A 689 -19.05 1.93 0.34
CA ILE A 689 -17.60 1.80 0.64
C ILE A 689 -16.88 3.12 0.46
N GLU A 690 -17.16 3.86 -0.62
CA GLU A 690 -16.61 5.19 -0.87
C GLU A 690 -16.92 6.15 0.29
N ASN A 691 -18.16 6.15 0.77
CA ASN A 691 -18.58 7.03 1.86
C ASN A 691 -18.04 6.58 3.23
N ILE A 692 -17.91 5.28 3.51
CA ILE A 692 -17.21 4.77 4.70
C ILE A 692 -15.74 5.21 4.68
N GLU A 693 -15.09 5.20 3.51
CA GLU A 693 -13.68 5.56 3.40
C GLU A 693 -13.46 7.06 3.68
N LYS A 694 -14.30 7.91 3.08
CA LYS A 694 -14.15 9.38 3.09
C LYS A 694 -14.73 10.07 4.32
N ASN A 695 -15.73 9.49 4.98
CA ASN A 695 -16.44 10.17 6.07
C ASN A 695 -15.54 10.27 7.34
N PRO A 696 -15.31 11.49 7.88
CA PRO A 696 -14.40 11.72 9.00
C PRO A 696 -14.88 11.11 10.33
N GLU A 697 -16.16 10.78 10.46
CA GLU A 697 -16.75 10.17 11.68
C GLU A 697 -16.68 8.64 11.67
N ILE A 698 -16.38 8.05 10.51
CA ILE A 698 -16.17 6.62 10.37
C ILE A 698 -14.76 6.27 10.83
N ASN A 699 -14.67 5.87 12.10
CA ASN A 699 -13.42 5.46 12.72
C ASN A 699 -12.88 4.09 12.21
N TYR A 700 -11.66 3.76 12.63
CA TYR A 700 -10.95 2.53 12.29
C TYR A 700 -11.70 1.24 12.64
N GLU A 701 -12.43 1.23 13.75
CA GLU A 701 -13.16 0.06 14.23
C GLU A 701 -14.32 -0.30 13.29
N HIS A 702 -15.02 0.70 12.75
CA HIS A 702 -16.04 0.51 11.72
C HIS A 702 -15.46 -0.11 10.44
N LYS A 703 -14.28 0.36 10.01
CA LYS A 703 -13.60 -0.13 8.79
C LYS A 703 -13.09 -1.57 8.95
N LEU A 704 -12.60 -1.93 10.14
CA LEU A 704 -12.26 -3.32 10.47
C LEU A 704 -13.49 -4.23 10.51
N ALA A 705 -14.58 -3.79 11.16
CA ALA A 705 -15.80 -4.57 11.28
C ALA A 705 -16.35 -4.97 9.91
N TRP A 706 -16.42 -4.00 8.98
CA TRP A 706 -16.81 -4.25 7.59
C TRP A 706 -15.97 -5.34 6.94
N ASN A 707 -14.64 -5.24 7.07
CA ASN A 707 -13.72 -6.22 6.50
C ASN A 707 -13.82 -7.60 7.16
N SER A 708 -14.16 -7.68 8.45
CA SER A 708 -14.34 -8.96 9.15
C SER A 708 -15.62 -9.66 8.70
N ILE A 709 -16.74 -8.92 8.62
CA ILE A 709 -18.04 -9.44 8.17
C ILE A 709 -17.91 -10.09 6.79
N LEU A 710 -17.22 -9.42 5.86
CA LEU A 710 -17.01 -9.94 4.50
C LEU A 710 -15.97 -11.08 4.40
N LYS A 711 -15.18 -11.33 5.45
CA LYS A 711 -14.19 -12.43 5.50
C LYS A 711 -14.75 -13.70 6.12
N GLU A 712 -15.64 -13.58 7.11
CA GLU A 712 -16.23 -14.74 7.81
C GLU A 712 -17.07 -15.63 6.89
N GLU A 713 -17.53 -15.11 5.75
CA GLU A 713 -18.31 -15.87 4.76
C GLU A 713 -17.48 -16.60 3.70
N LYS A 714 -16.17 -16.34 3.63
CA LYS A 714 -15.27 -17.06 2.70
C LYS A 714 -14.71 -18.37 3.27
N ASN A 715 -15.07 -18.70 4.51
CA ASN A 715 -14.81 -19.99 5.17
C ASN A 715 -16.12 -20.74 5.36
#